data_AF-A0A1F9YN13-F1
#
_entry.id   AF-A0A1F9YN13-F1
#
_cell.length_a   1.000
_cell.length_b   1.000
_cell.length_c   1.000
_cell.angle_alpha   90.00
_cell.angle_beta   90.00
_cell.angle_gamma   90.00
#
_symmetry.space_group_name_H-M   'P 1'
#
loop_
_entity.id
_entity.type
_entity.pdbx_description
1 polymer ?
#
loop_
_entity_poly.entity_id
_entity_poly.type
_entity_poly.pdbx_seq_one_letter_code
_entity_poly.pdbx_strand_id
1 'polypeptide(L)'
;MSGTLGLLLLFAALSPVHGAAITAESLGALFDGSSSRAPAVFLGARSQGWDYRRLRLTKDLLSNGGTFQTRPILPFTFNLEGGGSFTAPSAGLEGFLYAERRLAKENGQASVVRNLDDYFKYLDALLSRDDSTRQARADMAAIRDSSAGQNEKYSKLIGYVTNYTDSLRRELGRKDGSAWIKQARIYEIFPRAYNLEGKRRAEGRAMSAGFFADFGERDLLALKEQGFDTLWVMGIFPIGERNRWGTGGGSPYSVKDHEAVNPELGTPEEFRSFVRRAHSVGMKVIIDFIPNHTSMDSKLLAEDPAYFIGREADPSRPRSPPYGSFDYDANGKTHWVSHGGYDNNGSKDYWVDTAQVNYGNPAMRRRMVGIVKDWVRLYGVDGFRVDIAYQVLNAYFARNWGARLPKREFLEELITDVRADHPGIGFIAEAYDGWDTLSSCGFDLIYGKNNIDRPGGHHGWFDALASRDPGWIREAVRRTGFLHWQMGGADMMDFVGNHDEAAPQRTFGPWTRGASFLTLMMPGSVLFYGSQEIGYDKPNLGKEPKSIPFSVPASVDWQNADPDTKKFYDETFAAAKSLHAWLGESDLEALDGASSGWAGYLLTSRAGGKKAVVVANPTPNRVSVRVSKPELGVDYRGELPPYGSVLLRF
;
A
#
# COMPACT_ATOMS: atom_id res chain seq x y z
N MET A 1 41.77 42.85 -39.14
CA MET A 1 40.47 42.39 -39.66
C MET A 1 40.74 41.25 -40.63
N SER A 2 40.05 40.14 -40.35
CA SER A 2 40.08 38.76 -40.88
C SER A 2 40.04 38.66 -42.42
N GLY A 3 40.52 37.62 -43.11
CA GLY A 3 40.95 36.26 -42.73
C GLY A 3 40.46 35.25 -43.79
N THR A 4 41.37 34.51 -44.41
CA THR A 4 41.30 33.93 -45.78
C THR A 4 41.03 32.40 -45.82
N LEU A 5 40.62 31.92 -47.02
CA LEU A 5 40.58 30.56 -47.66
C LEU A 5 41.46 29.44 -47.04
N GLY A 6 41.27 28.12 -47.23
CA GLY A 6 40.44 27.28 -48.12
C GLY A 6 41.11 25.89 -48.36
N LEU A 7 40.29 24.88 -48.70
CA LEU A 7 40.53 23.62 -49.47
C LEU A 7 41.37 22.38 -48.98
N LEU A 8 40.66 21.23 -48.90
CA LEU A 8 40.83 19.88 -49.54
C LEU A 8 42.14 19.04 -49.44
N LEU A 9 42.04 17.76 -49.01
CA LEU A 9 42.35 16.49 -49.77
C LEU A 9 42.43 15.21 -48.91
N LEU A 10 42.22 14.05 -49.57
CA LEU A 10 42.19 12.65 -49.10
C LEU A 10 43.50 11.90 -49.45
N PHE A 11 43.93 10.88 -48.68
CA PHE A 11 44.76 9.74 -49.15
C PHE A 11 44.71 8.53 -48.18
N ALA A 12 44.99 7.33 -48.71
CA ALA A 12 44.96 6.02 -48.05
C ALA A 12 46.32 5.28 -48.13
N ALA A 13 46.54 4.30 -47.22
CA ALA A 13 47.15 2.95 -47.42
C ALA A 13 48.32 2.51 -46.49
N LEU A 14 48.31 1.18 -46.20
CA LEU A 14 49.38 0.19 -45.87
C LEU A 14 49.60 -0.32 -44.42
N SER A 15 49.65 -1.66 -44.30
CA SER A 15 50.03 -2.52 -43.14
C SER A 15 51.50 -3.01 -43.27
N PRO A 16 52.17 -3.55 -42.21
CA PRO A 16 52.19 -5.01 -41.96
C PRO A 16 52.33 -5.48 -40.48
N VAL A 17 52.38 -6.82 -40.31
CA VAL A 17 52.21 -7.73 -39.15
C VAL A 17 53.47 -7.93 -38.27
N HIS A 18 53.33 -8.18 -36.95
CA HIS A 18 53.89 -9.34 -36.16
C HIS A 18 53.84 -9.15 -34.62
N GLY A 19 53.55 -10.25 -33.89
CA GLY A 19 54.19 -10.57 -32.60
C GLY A 19 53.36 -10.42 -31.31
N ALA A 20 53.13 -11.53 -30.62
CA ALA A 20 52.39 -11.63 -29.36
C ALA A 20 53.17 -11.17 -28.11
N ALA A 21 52.45 -10.59 -27.12
CA ALA A 21 52.61 -10.84 -25.68
C ALA A 21 51.51 -10.10 -24.90
N ILE A 22 50.70 -10.81 -24.12
CA ILE A 22 49.78 -10.21 -23.14
C ILE A 22 50.60 -9.95 -21.89
N THR A 23 50.88 -8.69 -21.59
CA THR A 23 51.47 -8.24 -20.33
C THR A 23 50.46 -7.42 -19.54
N ALA A 24 50.72 -7.25 -18.24
CA ALA A 24 49.86 -6.69 -17.20
C ALA A 24 49.42 -5.22 -17.37
N GLU A 25 49.53 -4.65 -18.59
CA GLU A 25 48.94 -3.37 -18.99
C GLU A 25 47.53 -3.54 -19.62
N SER A 26 47.08 -4.76 -19.94
CA SER A 26 45.71 -5.00 -20.44
C SER A 26 44.60 -4.87 -19.38
N LEU A 27 44.95 -4.47 -18.16
CA LEU A 27 44.01 -4.10 -17.09
C LEU A 27 43.99 -2.57 -16.83
N GLY A 28 44.87 -1.80 -17.49
CA GLY A 28 45.03 -0.36 -17.28
C GLY A 28 44.24 0.56 -18.22
N ALA A 29 43.67 0.05 -19.33
CA ALA A 29 43.02 0.87 -20.36
C ALA A 29 41.49 1.00 -20.23
N LEU A 30 40.92 0.75 -19.04
CA LEU A 30 39.49 0.99 -18.76
C LEU A 30 39.18 2.43 -18.34
N PHE A 31 40.17 3.32 -18.22
CA PHE A 31 40.00 4.65 -17.60
C PHE A 31 40.81 5.81 -18.21
N ASP A 32 40.92 5.94 -19.54
CA ASP A 32 41.44 7.19 -20.13
C ASP A 32 40.65 7.75 -21.33
N GLY A 33 39.33 7.55 -21.35
CA GLY A 33 38.40 8.52 -21.97
C GLY A 33 38.63 8.93 -23.44
N SER A 34 39.42 8.19 -24.22
CA SER A 34 39.80 8.60 -25.58
C SER A 34 39.67 7.48 -26.60
N SER A 35 38.47 6.90 -26.73
CA SER A 35 38.04 6.45 -28.05
C SER A 35 36.52 6.61 -28.23
N SER A 36 36.18 7.46 -29.19
CA SER A 36 34.85 7.71 -29.68
C SER A 36 34.30 6.49 -30.42
N ARG A 37 33.77 5.53 -29.66
CA ARG A 37 32.67 4.68 -30.11
C ARG A 37 31.65 4.67 -29.01
N ALA A 38 30.48 5.24 -29.30
CA ALA A 38 29.32 5.18 -28.43
C ALA A 38 29.18 3.74 -27.93
N PRO A 39 29.19 3.51 -26.59
CA PRO A 39 28.90 2.18 -26.07
C PRO A 39 27.50 1.84 -26.55
N ALA A 40 27.34 0.63 -27.07
CA ALA A 40 26.04 0.10 -27.46
C ALA A 40 25.09 0.34 -26.29
N VAL A 41 24.21 1.33 -26.47
CA VAL A 41 23.01 1.50 -25.67
C VAL A 41 22.40 0.12 -25.60
N PHE A 42 22.30 -0.42 -24.40
CA PHE A 42 21.51 -1.61 -24.14
C PHE A 42 20.11 -1.27 -24.66
N LEU A 43 19.83 -1.69 -25.90
CA LEU A 43 18.50 -1.75 -26.45
C LEU A 43 17.85 -2.87 -25.66
N GLY A 44 17.42 -2.50 -24.44
CA GLY A 44 16.56 -3.32 -23.60
C GLY A 44 15.48 -3.88 -24.49
N ALA A 45 15.19 -5.17 -24.28
CA ALA A 45 14.15 -5.94 -24.94
C ALA A 45 13.36 -5.09 -25.94
N ARG A 46 13.70 -5.21 -27.24
CA ARG A 46 12.98 -4.56 -28.34
C ARG A 46 11.51 -4.46 -27.97
N SER A 47 10.92 -3.29 -28.15
CA SER A 47 9.54 -2.90 -27.81
C SER A 47 8.46 -3.74 -28.51
N GLN A 48 8.52 -5.05 -28.38
CA GLN A 48 7.38 -5.95 -28.33
C GLN A 48 6.71 -5.63 -26.98
N GLY A 49 5.45 -5.20 -27.03
CA GLY A 49 4.76 -4.49 -25.95
C GLY A 49 5.01 -5.06 -24.55
N TRP A 50 5.44 -4.20 -23.64
CA TRP A 50 5.33 -4.48 -22.20
C TRP A 50 3.84 -4.62 -21.89
N ASP A 51 3.35 -5.86 -21.82
CA ASP A 51 2.01 -6.16 -21.37
C ASP A 51 1.96 -6.24 -19.83
N TYR A 52 0.76 -6.23 -19.26
CA TYR A 52 0.58 -6.30 -17.82
C TYR A 52 1.16 -7.59 -17.21
N ARG A 53 1.29 -8.68 -17.98
CA ARG A 53 1.88 -9.93 -17.49
C ARG A 53 3.36 -9.75 -17.17
N ARG A 54 4.11 -9.07 -18.05
CA ARG A 54 5.52 -8.77 -17.77
C ARG A 54 5.71 -7.84 -16.58
N LEU A 55 4.84 -6.84 -16.43
CA LEU A 55 4.81 -5.97 -15.25
C LEU A 55 4.60 -6.80 -13.96
N ARG A 56 3.63 -7.72 -13.97
CA ARG A 56 3.31 -8.58 -12.83
C ARG A 56 4.49 -9.50 -12.46
N LEU A 57 5.08 -10.17 -13.44
CA LEU A 57 6.26 -11.03 -13.22
C LEU A 57 7.43 -10.25 -12.62
N THR A 58 7.66 -9.02 -13.11
CA THR A 58 8.71 -8.13 -12.58
C THR A 58 8.42 -7.77 -11.11
N LYS A 59 7.17 -7.41 -10.79
CA LYS A 59 6.74 -7.15 -9.40
C LYS A 59 7.00 -8.37 -8.51
N ASP A 60 6.64 -9.57 -8.97
CA ASP A 60 6.81 -10.81 -8.19
C ASP A 60 8.28 -11.20 -7.99
N LEU A 61 9.15 -11.04 -9.01
CA LEU A 61 10.59 -11.25 -8.86
C LEU A 61 11.23 -10.29 -7.85
N LEU A 62 10.76 -9.05 -7.82
CA LEU A 62 11.23 -8.03 -6.89
C LEU A 62 10.74 -8.29 -5.46
N SER A 63 9.49 -8.71 -5.25
CA SER A 63 8.88 -8.75 -3.92
C SER A 63 8.56 -10.13 -3.36
N ASN A 64 7.69 -10.91 -4.00
CA ASN A 64 7.09 -12.13 -3.43
C ASN A 64 7.86 -13.41 -3.79
N GLY A 65 8.79 -13.32 -4.75
CA GLY A 65 9.60 -14.43 -5.21
C GLY A 65 8.87 -15.47 -6.06
N GLY A 66 7.65 -15.20 -6.55
CA GLY A 66 6.94 -16.03 -7.52
C GLY A 66 5.43 -15.79 -7.59
N THR A 67 4.73 -16.65 -8.33
CA THR A 67 3.28 -16.59 -8.56
C THR A 67 2.54 -17.72 -7.84
N PHE A 68 1.21 -17.58 -7.66
CA PHE A 68 0.32 -18.60 -7.10
C PHE A 68 0.30 -19.94 -7.85
N GLN A 69 0.87 -19.99 -9.06
CA GLN A 69 0.92 -21.20 -9.88
C GLN A 69 2.15 -22.07 -9.59
N THR A 70 3.11 -21.56 -8.82
CA THR A 70 4.37 -22.24 -8.47
C THR A 70 4.46 -22.45 -6.97
N ARG A 71 5.28 -23.42 -6.52
CA ARG A 71 5.55 -23.57 -5.07
C ARG A 71 6.14 -22.26 -4.53
N PRO A 72 5.74 -21.76 -3.35
CA PRO A 72 6.30 -20.51 -2.83
C PRO A 72 7.81 -20.63 -2.56
N ILE A 73 8.56 -19.55 -2.84
CA ILE A 73 9.91 -19.36 -2.27
C ILE A 73 9.73 -18.65 -0.95
N LEU A 74 10.36 -19.17 0.09
CA LEU A 74 10.39 -18.52 1.39
C LEU A 74 11.48 -17.44 1.40
N PRO A 75 11.34 -16.37 2.19
CA PRO A 75 12.39 -15.37 2.34
C PRO A 75 13.71 -15.99 2.76
N PHE A 76 14.82 -15.50 2.19
CA PHE A 76 16.15 -16.00 2.53
C PHE A 76 16.46 -15.80 4.02
N THR A 77 17.01 -16.83 4.66
CA THR A 77 17.47 -16.77 6.05
C THR A 77 18.99 -16.73 6.09
N PHE A 78 19.53 -15.61 6.57
CA PHE A 78 20.96 -15.38 6.77
C PHE A 78 21.42 -16.05 8.06
N ASN A 79 22.44 -16.89 7.98
CA ASN A 79 23.14 -17.40 9.15
C ASN A 79 24.19 -16.39 9.58
N LEU A 80 24.09 -15.93 10.83
CA LEU A 80 24.97 -14.88 11.37
C LEU A 80 26.22 -15.46 12.03
N GLU A 81 27.28 -14.67 12.09
CA GLU A 81 28.46 -14.98 12.90
C GLU A 81 28.10 -14.93 14.40
N GLY A 82 28.60 -15.88 15.20
CA GLY A 82 28.29 -15.97 16.64
C GLY A 82 27.04 -16.77 17.02
N GLY A 83 26.30 -17.29 16.04
CA GLY A 83 25.08 -18.09 16.27
C GLY A 83 23.83 -17.22 16.26
N GLY A 84 22.87 -17.57 15.39
CA GLY A 84 21.65 -16.78 15.16
C GLY A 84 21.28 -16.76 13.68
N SER A 85 20.07 -16.30 13.39
CA SER A 85 19.60 -16.15 12.02
C SER A 85 18.77 -14.88 11.85
N PHE A 86 18.78 -14.33 10.64
CA PHE A 86 17.95 -13.21 10.25
C PHE A 86 17.20 -13.58 8.97
N THR A 87 15.88 -13.44 8.95
CA THR A 87 15.08 -13.73 7.76
C THR A 87 14.78 -12.43 7.01
N ALA A 88 15.00 -12.44 5.69
CA ALA A 88 14.71 -11.32 4.81
C ALA A 88 13.24 -10.86 4.94
N PRO A 89 12.95 -9.57 4.76
CA PRO A 89 11.61 -9.05 4.93
C PRO A 89 10.64 -9.49 3.83
N SER A 90 11.14 -9.96 2.68
CA SER A 90 10.37 -10.60 1.61
C SER A 90 11.24 -11.60 0.82
N ALA A 91 10.61 -12.41 -0.02
CA ALA A 91 11.25 -13.49 -0.78
C ALA A 91 11.87 -13.04 -2.13
N GLY A 92 11.48 -11.90 -2.65
CA GLY A 92 12.04 -11.37 -3.89
C GLY A 92 13.44 -10.76 -3.72
N LEU A 93 13.97 -10.24 -4.83
CA LEU A 93 15.28 -9.60 -4.90
C LEU A 93 15.39 -8.40 -3.95
N GLU A 94 14.31 -7.63 -3.77
CA GLU A 94 14.29 -6.45 -2.91
C GLU A 94 14.46 -6.83 -1.44
N GLY A 95 13.72 -7.84 -0.97
CA GLY A 95 13.85 -8.35 0.40
C GLY A 95 15.24 -8.90 0.68
N PHE A 96 15.77 -9.71 -0.24
CA PHE A 96 17.13 -10.25 -0.15
C PHE A 96 18.18 -9.13 -0.04
N LEU A 97 18.20 -8.18 -0.97
CA LEU A 97 19.19 -7.10 -0.98
C LEU A 97 19.05 -6.14 0.20
N TYR A 98 17.82 -5.86 0.63
CA TYR A 98 17.58 -4.97 1.77
C TYR A 98 18.17 -5.55 3.05
N ALA A 99 17.91 -6.84 3.31
CA ALA A 99 18.45 -7.55 4.46
C ALA A 99 19.98 -7.71 4.38
N GLU A 100 20.49 -8.08 3.21
CA GLU A 100 21.93 -8.27 2.97
C GLU A 100 22.71 -6.98 3.26
N ARG A 101 22.30 -5.84 2.66
CA ARG A 101 22.95 -4.54 2.86
C ARG A 101 22.91 -4.08 4.31
N ARG A 102 21.77 -4.30 4.98
CA ARG A 102 21.60 -3.96 6.38
C ARG A 102 22.58 -4.74 7.24
N LEU A 103 22.60 -6.07 7.12
CA LEU A 103 23.46 -6.93 7.90
C LEU A 103 24.94 -6.67 7.62
N ALA A 104 25.32 -6.45 6.35
CA ALA A 104 26.68 -6.09 5.97
C ALA A 104 27.14 -4.76 6.60
N LYS A 105 26.23 -3.77 6.69
CA LYS A 105 26.50 -2.48 7.34
C LYS A 105 26.59 -2.60 8.87
N GLU A 106 25.67 -3.34 9.49
CA GLU A 106 25.57 -3.46 10.95
C GLU A 106 26.67 -4.36 11.54
N ASN A 107 26.98 -5.48 10.88
CA ASN A 107 27.84 -6.54 11.41
C ASN A 107 29.15 -6.73 10.62
N GLY A 108 29.34 -5.98 9.55
CA GLY A 108 30.48 -6.12 8.64
C GLY A 108 30.29 -7.24 7.61
N GLN A 109 31.00 -7.14 6.48
CA GLN A 109 30.89 -8.07 5.36
C GLN A 109 31.19 -9.54 5.73
N ALA A 110 32.13 -9.76 6.65
CA ALA A 110 32.51 -11.11 7.08
C ALA A 110 31.33 -11.91 7.68
N SER A 111 30.41 -11.20 8.34
CA SER A 111 29.23 -11.82 8.95
C SER A 111 28.26 -12.43 7.93
N VAL A 112 28.24 -11.89 6.70
CA VAL A 112 27.29 -12.29 5.65
C VAL A 112 27.93 -13.12 4.54
N VAL A 113 29.22 -12.92 4.25
CA VAL A 113 29.94 -13.61 3.14
C VAL A 113 29.89 -15.14 3.27
N ARG A 114 29.76 -15.66 4.49
CA ARG A 114 29.65 -17.09 4.76
C ARG A 114 28.42 -17.76 4.14
N ASN A 115 27.39 -16.98 3.82
CA ASN A 115 26.16 -17.44 3.19
C ASN A 115 26.27 -17.51 1.65
N LEU A 116 27.44 -17.22 1.07
CA LEU A 116 27.61 -17.04 -0.38
C LEU A 116 27.12 -18.24 -1.22
N ASP A 117 27.42 -19.47 -0.81
CA ASP A 117 26.98 -20.66 -1.56
C ASP A 117 25.46 -20.79 -1.57
N ASP A 118 24.81 -20.41 -0.46
CA ASP A 118 23.36 -20.41 -0.34
C ASP A 118 22.74 -19.23 -1.10
N TYR A 119 23.44 -18.10 -1.24
CA TYR A 119 23.01 -16.99 -2.11
C TYR A 119 22.86 -17.47 -3.55
N PHE A 120 23.86 -18.17 -4.10
CA PHE A 120 23.78 -18.68 -5.47
C PHE A 120 22.60 -19.64 -5.67
N LYS A 121 22.35 -20.56 -4.73
CA LYS A 121 21.21 -21.49 -4.79
C LYS A 121 19.87 -20.76 -4.73
N TYR A 122 19.77 -19.81 -3.80
CA TYR A 122 18.56 -19.02 -3.59
C TYR A 122 18.21 -18.17 -4.80
N LEU A 123 19.18 -17.40 -5.31
CA LEU A 123 19.00 -16.51 -6.45
C LEU A 123 18.73 -17.30 -7.74
N ASP A 124 19.37 -18.46 -7.93
CA ASP A 124 19.05 -19.33 -9.07
C ASP A 124 17.61 -19.86 -9.00
N ALA A 125 17.18 -20.33 -7.82
CA ALA A 125 15.81 -20.80 -7.60
C ALA A 125 14.78 -19.68 -7.83
N LEU A 126 15.06 -18.48 -7.35
CA LEU A 126 14.23 -17.29 -7.52
C LEU A 126 14.08 -16.91 -9.00
N LEU A 127 15.20 -16.76 -9.70
CA LEU A 127 15.19 -16.33 -11.09
C LEU A 127 14.66 -17.41 -12.04
N SER A 128 14.87 -18.71 -11.75
CA SER A 128 14.45 -19.83 -12.62
C SER A 128 12.95 -19.87 -12.96
N ARG A 129 12.13 -19.07 -12.27
CA ARG A 129 10.67 -18.97 -12.44
C ARG A 129 10.24 -18.17 -13.67
N ASP A 130 11.14 -17.38 -14.23
CA ASP A 130 10.88 -16.60 -15.42
C ASP A 130 12.01 -16.80 -16.43
N ASP A 131 11.64 -17.28 -17.62
CA ASP A 131 12.55 -17.49 -18.74
C ASP A 131 13.31 -16.21 -19.14
N SER A 132 12.73 -15.03 -18.88
CA SER A 132 13.37 -13.75 -19.15
C SER A 132 14.66 -13.53 -18.34
N THR A 133 14.84 -14.27 -17.24
CA THR A 133 16.00 -14.17 -16.34
C THR A 133 17.16 -15.10 -16.73
N ARG A 134 17.02 -15.89 -17.81
CA ARG A 134 18.00 -16.92 -18.20
C ARG A 134 19.42 -16.39 -18.31
N GLN A 135 19.59 -15.19 -18.86
CA GLN A 135 20.91 -14.56 -18.95
C GLN A 135 21.46 -14.23 -17.56
N ALA A 136 20.63 -13.68 -16.67
CA ALA A 136 21.05 -13.35 -15.32
C ALA A 136 21.49 -14.57 -14.52
N ARG A 137 20.81 -15.71 -14.71
CA ARG A 137 21.22 -16.99 -14.13
C ARG A 137 22.57 -17.46 -14.67
N ALA A 138 22.79 -17.36 -15.99
CA ALA A 138 24.05 -17.74 -16.61
C ALA A 138 25.22 -16.87 -16.11
N ASP A 139 25.01 -15.56 -15.98
CA ASP A 139 26.02 -14.63 -15.46
C ASP A 139 26.38 -14.94 -14.00
N MET A 140 25.39 -15.21 -13.15
CA MET A 140 25.65 -15.61 -11.76
C MET A 140 26.37 -16.97 -11.67
N ALA A 141 26.02 -17.93 -12.52
CA ALA A 141 26.73 -19.21 -12.59
C ALA A 141 28.20 -19.01 -12.99
N ALA A 142 28.50 -18.10 -13.93
CA ALA A 142 29.88 -17.77 -14.30
C ALA A 142 30.66 -17.14 -13.13
N ILE A 143 30.03 -16.31 -12.29
CA ILE A 143 30.67 -15.78 -11.07
C ILE A 143 30.97 -16.93 -10.10
N ARG A 144 29.99 -17.81 -9.84
CA ARG A 144 30.13 -18.98 -8.97
C ARG A 144 31.29 -19.88 -9.40
N ASP A 145 31.38 -20.17 -10.69
CA ASP A 145 32.31 -21.14 -11.27
C ASP A 145 33.69 -20.53 -11.59
N SER A 146 33.88 -19.23 -11.35
CA SER A 146 35.17 -18.57 -11.54
C SER A 146 36.24 -19.03 -10.53
N SER A 147 37.52 -18.78 -10.85
CA SER A 147 38.66 -19.06 -9.96
C SER A 147 38.87 -18.00 -8.87
N ALA A 148 37.97 -17.01 -8.74
CA ALA A 148 38.08 -15.91 -7.78
C ALA A 148 37.92 -16.40 -6.33
N GLY A 149 38.53 -15.67 -5.38
CA GLY A 149 38.35 -15.92 -3.95
C GLY A 149 36.92 -15.60 -3.47
N GLN A 150 36.54 -16.11 -2.29
CA GLN A 150 35.17 -15.98 -1.75
C GLN A 150 34.70 -14.52 -1.65
N ASN A 151 35.56 -13.63 -1.13
CA ASN A 151 35.24 -12.20 -1.00
C ASN A 151 35.03 -11.53 -2.37
N GLU A 152 35.83 -11.88 -3.37
CA GLU A 152 35.70 -11.33 -4.72
C GLU A 152 34.43 -11.85 -5.40
N LYS A 153 34.12 -13.14 -5.27
CA LYS A 153 32.86 -13.73 -5.76
C LYS A 153 31.65 -13.07 -5.12
N TYR A 154 31.69 -12.85 -3.81
CA TYR A 154 30.63 -12.14 -3.10
C TYR A 154 30.46 -10.72 -3.64
N SER A 155 31.54 -9.93 -3.76
CA SER A 155 31.43 -8.55 -4.26
C SER A 155 30.89 -8.52 -5.69
N LYS A 156 31.31 -9.45 -6.55
CA LYS A 156 30.79 -9.59 -7.92
C LYS A 156 29.31 -9.98 -7.93
N LEU A 157 28.89 -10.96 -7.11
CA LEU A 157 27.51 -11.41 -7.03
C LEU A 157 26.59 -10.29 -6.51
N ILE A 158 26.90 -9.69 -5.37
CA ILE A 158 26.07 -8.63 -4.78
C ILE A 158 26.02 -7.39 -5.68
N GLY A 159 27.13 -7.03 -6.32
CA GLY A 159 27.16 -5.97 -7.33
C GLY A 159 26.27 -6.29 -8.53
N TYR A 160 26.32 -7.52 -9.04
CA TYR A 160 25.47 -7.96 -10.14
C TYR A 160 23.98 -7.92 -9.76
N VAL A 161 23.60 -8.53 -8.64
CA VAL A 161 22.21 -8.62 -8.17
C VAL A 161 21.66 -7.23 -7.87
N THR A 162 22.47 -6.34 -7.30
CA THR A 162 22.13 -4.92 -7.12
C THR A 162 21.81 -4.26 -8.47
N ASN A 163 22.73 -4.32 -9.43
CA ASN A 163 22.54 -3.66 -10.74
C ASN A 163 21.34 -4.23 -11.50
N TYR A 164 21.13 -5.54 -11.44
CA TYR A 164 19.99 -6.21 -12.05
C TYR A 164 18.67 -5.76 -11.41
N THR A 165 18.61 -5.75 -10.07
CA THR A 165 17.44 -5.30 -9.32
C THR A 165 17.13 -3.83 -9.60
N ASP A 166 18.14 -2.96 -9.61
CA ASP A 166 17.97 -1.54 -9.91
C ASP A 166 17.49 -1.33 -11.36
N SER A 167 17.90 -2.18 -12.29
CA SER A 167 17.38 -2.15 -13.67
C SER A 167 15.89 -2.49 -13.73
N LEU A 168 15.48 -3.55 -13.02
CA LEU A 168 14.06 -3.93 -12.93
C LEU A 168 13.23 -2.82 -12.25
N ARG A 169 13.74 -2.23 -11.17
CA ARG A 169 13.11 -1.11 -10.46
C ARG A 169 12.93 0.13 -11.35
N ARG A 170 13.95 0.49 -12.12
CA ARG A 170 13.85 1.60 -13.10
C ARG A 170 12.79 1.32 -14.17
N GLU A 171 12.73 0.09 -14.67
CA GLU A 171 11.73 -0.31 -15.65
C GLU A 171 10.33 -0.28 -15.05
N LEU A 172 10.16 -0.82 -13.85
CA LEU A 172 8.92 -0.81 -13.08
C LEU A 172 8.43 0.63 -12.83
N GLY A 173 9.29 1.51 -12.31
CA GLY A 173 8.94 2.91 -12.06
C GLY A 173 8.49 3.67 -13.31
N ARG A 174 8.92 3.25 -14.51
CA ARG A 174 8.53 3.86 -15.78
C ARG A 174 7.25 3.27 -16.38
N LYS A 175 6.78 2.12 -15.87
CA LYS A 175 5.72 1.31 -16.49
C LYS A 175 4.54 1.05 -15.57
N ASP A 176 4.72 1.14 -14.27
CA ASP A 176 3.68 0.87 -13.28
C ASP A 176 2.73 2.06 -13.14
N GLY A 177 1.61 2.00 -13.85
CA GLY A 177 0.61 3.07 -13.84
C GLY A 177 -0.01 3.31 -12.47
N SER A 178 -0.05 2.31 -11.58
CA SER A 178 -0.62 2.44 -10.23
C SER A 178 0.36 2.96 -9.19
N ALA A 179 1.64 3.19 -9.54
CA ALA A 179 2.68 3.56 -8.57
C ALA A 179 2.38 4.85 -7.79
N TRP A 180 1.53 5.74 -8.34
CA TRP A 180 1.10 6.97 -7.66
C TRP A 180 0.48 6.70 -6.29
N ILE A 181 -0.23 5.58 -6.13
CA ILE A 181 -0.98 5.31 -4.89
C ILE A 181 -0.05 5.06 -3.70
N LYS A 182 1.17 4.56 -3.94
CA LYS A 182 2.18 4.35 -2.88
C LYS A 182 2.70 5.64 -2.27
N GLN A 183 2.44 6.79 -2.90
CA GLN A 183 2.79 8.12 -2.38
C GLN A 183 1.54 8.95 -2.07
N ALA A 184 0.35 8.36 -2.15
CA ALA A 184 -0.90 9.08 -2.01
C ALA A 184 -1.10 9.64 -0.60
N ARG A 185 -1.50 10.91 -0.53
CA ARG A 185 -1.92 11.57 0.69
C ARG A 185 -3.43 11.60 0.69
N ILE A 186 -4.03 10.59 1.32
CA ILE A 186 -5.44 10.26 1.24
C ILE A 186 -6.21 10.98 2.36
N TYR A 187 -7.19 11.78 1.96
CA TYR A 187 -8.21 12.32 2.87
C TYR A 187 -9.50 11.54 2.66
N GLU A 188 -9.98 10.85 3.69
CA GLU A 188 -11.21 10.05 3.63
C GLU A 188 -12.40 10.86 4.14
N ILE A 189 -13.54 10.78 3.45
CA ILE A 189 -14.79 11.40 3.86
C ILE A 189 -15.94 10.40 3.82
N PHE A 190 -16.85 10.54 4.78
CA PHE A 190 -18.14 9.87 4.76
C PHE A 190 -19.28 10.86 4.47
N PRO A 191 -19.76 11.00 3.22
CA PRO A 191 -20.71 12.04 2.81
C PRO A 191 -21.97 12.14 3.67
N ARG A 192 -22.52 10.99 4.10
CA ARG A 192 -23.72 10.92 4.96
C ARG A 192 -23.53 11.67 6.28
N ALA A 193 -22.35 11.58 6.88
CA ALA A 193 -22.03 12.24 8.15
C ALA A 193 -21.29 13.57 7.97
N TYR A 194 -20.68 13.81 6.80
CA TYR A 194 -19.85 14.97 6.53
C TYR A 194 -20.58 16.30 6.73
N ASN A 195 -21.91 16.34 6.66
CA ASN A 195 -22.71 17.55 6.90
C ASN A 195 -22.23 18.75 6.07
N LEU A 196 -22.18 18.57 4.75
CA LEU A 196 -21.71 19.60 3.82
C LEU A 196 -22.48 20.91 3.95
N GLU A 197 -23.78 20.82 4.21
CA GLU A 197 -24.64 21.97 4.48
C GLU A 197 -24.21 22.74 5.73
N GLY A 198 -23.92 22.02 6.83
CA GLY A 198 -23.37 22.61 8.05
C GLY A 198 -22.00 23.26 7.81
N LYS A 199 -21.13 22.63 7.01
CA LYS A 199 -19.85 23.22 6.59
C LYS A 199 -20.07 24.52 5.81
N ARG A 200 -21.06 24.56 4.90
CA ARG A 200 -21.41 25.77 4.13
C ARG A 200 -21.86 26.90 5.05
N ARG A 201 -22.74 26.60 6.01
CA ARG A 201 -23.18 27.56 7.01
C ARG A 201 -22.02 28.11 7.84
N ALA A 202 -21.08 27.25 8.25
CA ALA A 202 -19.86 27.68 8.95
C ALA A 202 -18.99 28.62 8.09
N GLU A 203 -18.99 28.43 6.77
CA GLU A 203 -18.34 29.31 5.79
C GLU A 203 -19.19 30.53 5.38
N GLY A 204 -20.35 30.75 5.99
CA GLY A 204 -21.25 31.87 5.70
C GLY A 204 -21.98 31.78 4.36
N ARG A 205 -22.19 30.57 3.82
CA ARG A 205 -22.91 30.34 2.55
C ARG A 205 -23.96 29.24 2.64
N ALA A 206 -24.88 29.20 1.69
CA ALA A 206 -25.87 28.14 1.55
C ALA A 206 -25.34 26.99 0.69
N MET A 207 -25.91 25.80 0.89
CA MET A 207 -25.75 24.67 -0.03
C MET A 207 -26.57 24.93 -1.29
N SER A 208 -26.00 24.60 -2.44
CA SER A 208 -26.56 24.94 -3.76
C SER A 208 -27.24 23.75 -4.47
N ALA A 209 -26.90 22.52 -4.08
CA ALA A 209 -27.39 21.27 -4.68
C ALA A 209 -27.10 20.07 -3.76
N GLY A 210 -27.29 18.82 -4.23
CA GLY A 210 -26.89 17.60 -3.52
C GLY A 210 -25.37 17.50 -3.28
N PHE A 211 -24.93 16.50 -2.49
CA PHE A 211 -23.53 16.40 -2.06
C PHE A 211 -22.54 16.42 -3.23
N PHE A 212 -22.71 15.54 -4.21
CA PHE A 212 -21.80 15.47 -5.36
C PHE A 212 -21.91 16.65 -6.31
N ALA A 213 -22.99 17.42 -6.29
CA ALA A 213 -23.09 18.63 -7.10
C ALA A 213 -22.43 19.83 -6.40
N ASP A 214 -22.59 19.95 -5.08
CA ASP A 214 -22.10 21.09 -4.29
C ASP A 214 -20.63 20.96 -3.86
N PHE A 215 -20.11 19.74 -3.62
CA PHE A 215 -18.71 19.54 -3.30
C PHE A 215 -17.83 19.86 -4.51
N GLY A 216 -17.19 21.03 -4.47
CA GLY A 216 -16.59 21.68 -5.64
C GLY A 216 -15.08 21.84 -5.56
N GLU A 217 -14.52 22.51 -6.57
CA GLU A 217 -13.08 22.76 -6.68
C GLU A 217 -12.51 23.52 -5.47
N ARG A 218 -13.30 24.41 -4.84
CA ARG A 218 -12.87 25.12 -3.63
C ARG A 218 -12.57 24.17 -2.48
N ASP A 219 -13.38 23.13 -2.26
CA ASP A 219 -13.15 22.14 -1.21
C ASP A 219 -11.90 21.30 -1.52
N LEU A 220 -11.78 20.87 -2.78
CA LEU A 220 -10.66 20.06 -3.25
C LEU A 220 -9.33 20.84 -3.13
N LEU A 221 -9.32 22.12 -3.52
CA LEU A 221 -8.16 23.00 -3.35
C LEU A 221 -7.81 23.23 -1.88
N ALA A 222 -8.79 23.28 -0.97
CA ALA A 222 -8.53 23.39 0.46
C ALA A 222 -7.83 22.12 1.00
N LEU A 223 -8.29 20.94 0.60
CA LEU A 223 -7.61 19.67 0.95
C LEU A 223 -6.20 19.60 0.35
N LYS A 224 -6.04 20.06 -0.89
CA LYS A 224 -4.73 20.17 -1.53
C LYS A 224 -3.79 21.14 -0.81
N GLU A 225 -4.33 22.23 -0.29
CA GLU A 225 -3.54 23.17 0.49
C GLU A 225 -3.03 22.55 1.80
N GLN A 226 -3.82 21.66 2.41
CA GLN A 226 -3.43 20.84 3.55
C GLN A 226 -2.43 19.71 3.20
N GLY A 227 -2.12 19.51 1.92
CA GLY A 227 -1.14 18.51 1.47
C GLY A 227 -1.74 17.16 1.08
N PHE A 228 -3.07 17.07 0.92
CA PHE A 228 -3.73 15.87 0.41
C PHE A 228 -3.88 15.93 -1.10
N ASP A 229 -3.59 14.84 -1.80
CA ASP A 229 -3.69 14.73 -3.25
C ASP A 229 -4.73 13.70 -3.71
N THR A 230 -5.31 12.97 -2.76
CA THR A 230 -6.25 11.89 -3.03
C THR A 230 -7.44 11.99 -2.08
N LEU A 231 -8.64 11.91 -2.64
CA LEU A 231 -9.89 11.92 -1.90
C LEU A 231 -10.50 10.52 -1.93
N TRP A 232 -10.70 9.92 -0.77
CA TRP A 232 -11.47 8.69 -0.64
C TRP A 232 -12.89 9.03 -0.17
N VAL A 233 -13.88 8.70 -1.00
CA VAL A 233 -15.30 8.89 -0.66
C VAL A 233 -15.94 7.55 -0.34
N MET A 234 -16.17 7.29 0.94
CA MET A 234 -16.79 6.04 1.41
C MET A 234 -18.33 6.11 1.40
N GLY A 235 -18.98 4.94 1.39
CA GLY A 235 -20.43 4.83 1.59
C GLY A 235 -21.29 5.48 0.51
N ILE A 236 -20.89 5.33 -0.75
CA ILE A 236 -21.56 5.95 -1.90
C ILE A 236 -22.59 5.05 -2.59
N PHE A 237 -22.74 3.80 -2.17
CA PHE A 237 -23.69 2.86 -2.75
C PHE A 237 -25.05 2.88 -2.03
N PRO A 238 -26.16 2.52 -2.70
CA PRO A 238 -27.42 2.27 -2.05
C PRO A 238 -27.30 1.19 -0.96
N ILE A 239 -27.94 1.43 0.19
CA ILE A 239 -27.89 0.54 1.37
C ILE A 239 -29.14 -0.33 1.42
N GLY A 240 -28.96 -1.63 1.73
CA GLY A 240 -30.07 -2.58 1.86
C GLY A 240 -31.08 -2.23 2.95
N GLU A 241 -32.32 -2.66 2.80
CA GLU A 241 -33.41 -2.38 3.75
C GLU A 241 -33.74 -3.58 4.64
N ARG A 242 -33.60 -4.81 4.11
CA ARG A 242 -33.92 -6.04 4.83
C ARG A 242 -32.95 -6.25 5.98
N ASN A 243 -33.49 -6.41 7.20
CA ASN A 243 -32.74 -6.50 8.45
C ASN A 243 -31.79 -5.32 8.73
N ARG A 244 -31.98 -4.18 8.05
CA ARG A 244 -31.20 -2.97 8.32
C ARG A 244 -31.26 -2.65 9.81
N TRP A 245 -30.08 -2.55 10.42
CA TRP A 245 -29.96 -2.32 11.85
C TRP A 245 -29.56 -0.87 12.15
N GLY A 246 -29.98 -0.38 13.32
CA GLY A 246 -29.70 0.99 13.76
C GLY A 246 -30.64 2.03 13.17
N THR A 247 -30.60 3.24 13.73
CA THR A 247 -31.38 4.42 13.30
C THR A 247 -30.57 5.34 12.38
N GLY A 248 -29.28 5.07 12.16
CA GLY A 248 -28.39 5.86 11.31
C GLY A 248 -28.48 5.59 9.81
N GLY A 249 -29.51 4.86 9.36
CA GLY A 249 -29.68 4.49 7.95
C GLY A 249 -28.95 3.20 7.54
N GLY A 250 -28.40 2.45 8.49
CA GLY A 250 -27.73 1.16 8.24
C GLY A 250 -26.25 1.28 7.89
N SER A 251 -25.58 0.12 7.81
CA SER A 251 -24.18 0.04 7.41
C SER A 251 -24.01 0.40 5.93
N PRO A 252 -23.08 1.30 5.55
CA PRO A 252 -22.75 1.56 4.15
C PRO A 252 -22.15 0.33 3.43
N TYR A 253 -21.76 -0.70 4.18
CA TYR A 253 -21.20 -1.95 3.67
C TYR A 253 -22.26 -3.01 3.35
N SER A 254 -23.51 -2.84 3.80
CA SER A 254 -24.64 -3.65 3.34
C SER A 254 -25.16 -3.14 1.98
N VAL A 255 -24.36 -3.36 0.94
CA VAL A 255 -24.58 -2.78 -0.40
C VAL A 255 -25.73 -3.48 -1.13
N LYS A 256 -26.74 -2.70 -1.52
CA LYS A 256 -27.89 -3.17 -2.30
C LYS A 256 -27.60 -3.25 -3.80
N ASP A 257 -26.87 -2.28 -4.33
CA ASP A 257 -26.48 -2.23 -5.74
C ASP A 257 -25.08 -1.63 -5.89
N HIS A 258 -24.10 -2.48 -6.21
CA HIS A 258 -22.72 -2.08 -6.45
C HIS A 258 -22.53 -1.26 -7.74
N GLU A 259 -23.53 -1.16 -8.62
CA GLU A 259 -23.42 -0.42 -9.89
C GLU A 259 -24.00 1.00 -9.81
N ALA A 260 -24.67 1.32 -8.71
CA ALA A 260 -25.41 2.56 -8.54
C ALA A 260 -24.73 3.51 -7.55
N VAL A 261 -24.90 4.81 -7.81
CA VAL A 261 -24.64 5.87 -6.83
C VAL A 261 -25.87 5.98 -5.92
N ASN A 262 -25.66 6.15 -4.63
CA ASN A 262 -26.73 6.37 -3.66
C ASN A 262 -27.49 7.66 -4.02
N PRO A 263 -28.81 7.56 -4.33
CA PRO A 263 -29.59 8.71 -4.77
C PRO A 263 -29.71 9.83 -3.73
N GLU A 264 -29.46 9.54 -2.44
CA GLU A 264 -29.40 10.58 -1.40
C GLU A 264 -28.19 11.52 -1.55
N LEU A 265 -27.13 11.08 -2.23
CA LEU A 265 -25.89 11.85 -2.41
C LEU A 265 -25.86 12.62 -3.75
N GLY A 266 -26.61 12.14 -4.73
CA GLY A 266 -26.71 12.73 -6.06
C GLY A 266 -26.95 11.68 -7.14
N THR A 267 -26.96 12.15 -8.38
CA THR A 267 -27.11 11.33 -9.59
C THR A 267 -25.76 10.77 -10.07
N PRO A 268 -25.78 9.73 -10.92
CA PRO A 268 -24.56 9.23 -11.59
C PRO A 268 -23.77 10.31 -12.34
N GLU A 269 -24.44 11.27 -12.99
CA GLU A 269 -23.77 12.33 -13.75
C GLU A 269 -23.16 13.40 -12.83
N GLU A 270 -23.79 13.68 -11.68
CA GLU A 270 -23.20 14.52 -10.64
C GLU A 270 -21.95 13.88 -10.03
N PHE A 271 -21.97 12.56 -9.78
CA PHE A 271 -20.76 11.83 -9.33
C PHE A 271 -19.65 11.88 -10.38
N ARG A 272 -19.96 11.63 -11.65
CA ARG A 272 -19.01 11.77 -12.77
C ARG A 272 -18.41 13.18 -12.81
N SER A 273 -19.23 14.19 -12.62
CA SER A 273 -18.78 15.60 -12.61
C SER A 273 -17.93 15.92 -11.38
N PHE A 274 -18.23 15.34 -10.23
CA PHE A 274 -17.40 15.42 -9.03
C PHE A 274 -15.99 14.85 -9.27
N VAL A 275 -15.88 13.67 -9.87
CA VAL A 275 -14.57 13.08 -10.23
C VAL A 275 -13.81 13.97 -11.21
N ARG A 276 -14.48 14.50 -12.25
CA ARG A 276 -13.87 15.44 -13.20
C ARG A 276 -13.33 16.70 -12.52
N ARG A 277 -14.06 17.26 -11.53
CA ARG A 277 -13.60 18.42 -10.76
C ARG A 277 -12.37 18.08 -9.91
N ALA A 278 -12.34 16.91 -9.26
CA ALA A 278 -11.15 16.42 -8.56
C ALA A 278 -9.93 16.35 -9.50
N HIS A 279 -10.10 15.74 -10.68
CA HIS A 279 -9.04 15.66 -11.69
C HIS A 279 -8.58 17.03 -12.19
N SER A 280 -9.50 17.99 -12.37
CA SER A 280 -9.18 19.34 -12.87
C SER A 280 -8.22 20.12 -11.95
N VAL A 281 -8.25 19.83 -10.65
CA VAL A 281 -7.33 20.42 -9.66
C VAL A 281 -6.16 19.49 -9.31
N GLY A 282 -6.03 18.38 -10.02
CA GLY A 282 -4.95 17.39 -9.86
C GLY A 282 -5.10 16.47 -8.64
N MET A 283 -6.32 16.28 -8.14
CA MET A 283 -6.60 15.27 -7.11
C MET A 283 -7.09 13.96 -7.74
N LYS A 284 -6.80 12.85 -7.06
CA LYS A 284 -7.29 11.50 -7.39
C LYS A 284 -8.52 11.15 -6.56
N VAL A 285 -9.39 10.27 -7.07
CA VAL A 285 -10.58 9.79 -6.34
C VAL A 285 -10.55 8.28 -6.17
N ILE A 286 -10.66 7.84 -4.92
CA ILE A 286 -10.79 6.42 -4.53
C ILE A 286 -12.19 6.20 -3.93
N ILE A 287 -12.75 5.02 -4.17
CA ILE A 287 -14.02 4.57 -3.58
C ILE A 287 -13.87 3.21 -2.91
N ASP A 288 -14.82 2.83 -2.07
CA ASP A 288 -14.90 1.46 -1.54
C ASP A 288 -15.31 0.45 -2.61
N PHE A 289 -14.83 -0.78 -2.46
CA PHE A 289 -15.36 -1.97 -3.11
C PHE A 289 -15.53 -3.06 -2.06
N ILE A 290 -16.74 -3.61 -1.96
CA ILE A 290 -17.12 -4.58 -0.93
C ILE A 290 -17.34 -5.95 -1.58
N PRO A 291 -16.30 -6.79 -1.73
CA PRO A 291 -16.41 -8.09 -2.37
C PRO A 291 -17.00 -9.18 -1.45
N ASN A 292 -16.81 -9.08 -0.14
CA ASN A 292 -17.11 -10.20 0.75
C ASN A 292 -18.61 -10.54 0.80
N HIS A 293 -19.47 -9.52 0.77
CA HIS A 293 -20.91 -9.68 0.93
C HIS A 293 -21.69 -8.57 0.21
N THR A 294 -23.00 -8.76 0.08
CA THR A 294 -23.97 -7.74 -0.33
C THR A 294 -25.05 -7.58 0.74
N SER A 295 -26.01 -6.68 0.57
CA SER A 295 -27.24 -6.71 1.38
C SER A 295 -28.10 -7.95 1.08
N MET A 296 -29.05 -8.26 1.97
CA MET A 296 -30.00 -9.37 1.80
C MET A 296 -31.09 -9.12 0.76
N ASP A 297 -31.21 -7.89 0.28
CA ASP A 297 -32.14 -7.43 -0.76
C ASP A 297 -31.37 -6.88 -1.98
N SER A 298 -30.15 -7.38 -2.20
CA SER A 298 -29.28 -6.88 -3.26
C SER A 298 -29.76 -7.26 -4.65
N LYS A 299 -29.42 -6.41 -5.62
CA LYS A 299 -29.65 -6.66 -7.05
C LYS A 299 -29.00 -7.97 -7.49
N LEU A 300 -27.78 -8.25 -7.03
CA LEU A 300 -27.04 -9.46 -7.37
C LEU A 300 -27.73 -10.73 -6.85
N LEU A 301 -28.34 -10.68 -5.66
CA LEU A 301 -29.09 -11.81 -5.12
C LEU A 301 -30.40 -12.06 -5.89
N ALA A 302 -31.04 -10.99 -6.36
CA ALA A 302 -32.20 -11.07 -7.24
C ALA A 302 -31.85 -11.55 -8.66
N GLU A 303 -30.65 -11.24 -9.16
CA GLU A 303 -30.15 -11.74 -10.46
C GLU A 303 -29.98 -13.27 -10.43
N ASP A 304 -29.27 -13.82 -9.46
CA ASP A 304 -29.05 -15.26 -9.33
C ASP A 304 -28.68 -15.68 -7.88
N PRO A 305 -29.53 -16.45 -7.17
CA PRO A 305 -29.19 -16.99 -5.85
C PRO A 305 -27.92 -17.84 -5.83
N ALA A 306 -27.51 -18.44 -6.95
CA ALA A 306 -26.28 -19.22 -7.05
C ALA A 306 -25.01 -18.35 -6.98
N TYR A 307 -25.13 -17.02 -7.05
CA TYR A 307 -24.04 -16.08 -6.75
C TYR A 307 -23.70 -16.02 -5.26
N PHE A 308 -24.51 -16.64 -4.40
CA PHE A 308 -24.36 -16.59 -2.95
C PHE A 308 -24.12 -17.97 -2.35
N ILE A 309 -23.48 -18.00 -1.18
CA ILE A 309 -23.33 -19.24 -0.41
C ILE A 309 -24.70 -19.62 0.14
N GLY A 310 -25.21 -20.76 -0.28
CA GLY A 310 -26.53 -21.22 0.11
C GLY A 310 -26.91 -22.54 -0.53
N ARG A 311 -28.16 -22.95 -0.31
CA ARG A 311 -28.76 -24.14 -0.92
C ARG A 311 -30.26 -23.96 -1.05
N GLU A 312 -30.90 -24.77 -1.88
CA GLU A 312 -32.37 -24.89 -1.86
C GLU A 312 -32.83 -25.33 -0.46
N ALA A 313 -33.91 -24.72 0.02
CA ALA A 313 -34.44 -24.99 1.35
C ALA A 313 -35.03 -26.41 1.42
N ASP A 314 -35.00 -27.00 2.62
CA ASP A 314 -35.74 -28.23 2.90
C ASP A 314 -37.24 -27.98 2.67
N PRO A 315 -37.90 -28.68 1.72
CA PRO A 315 -39.30 -28.44 1.39
C PRO A 315 -40.25 -28.67 2.57
N SER A 316 -39.86 -29.45 3.57
CA SER A 316 -40.67 -29.71 4.76
C SER A 316 -40.69 -28.53 5.75
N ARG A 317 -39.72 -27.62 5.67
CA ARG A 317 -39.54 -26.49 6.60
C ARG A 317 -38.86 -25.29 5.94
N PRO A 318 -39.37 -24.77 4.82
CA PRO A 318 -38.66 -23.79 3.99
C PRO A 318 -38.35 -22.48 4.73
N ARG A 319 -39.14 -22.13 5.75
CA ARG A 319 -39.00 -20.91 6.57
C ARG A 319 -38.19 -21.11 7.86
N SER A 320 -37.44 -22.20 7.97
CA SER A 320 -36.59 -22.49 9.13
C SER A 320 -35.13 -22.65 8.71
N PRO A 321 -34.48 -21.57 8.23
CA PRO A 321 -33.08 -21.62 7.85
C PRO A 321 -32.19 -21.99 9.05
N PRO A 322 -31.04 -22.65 8.81
CA PRO A 322 -30.06 -22.91 9.85
C PRO A 322 -29.48 -21.60 10.41
N TYR A 323 -28.88 -21.66 11.61
CA TYR A 323 -28.18 -20.54 12.20
C TYR A 323 -27.14 -19.94 11.24
N GLY A 324 -27.12 -18.61 11.13
CA GLY A 324 -26.26 -17.89 10.18
C GLY A 324 -26.80 -17.85 8.75
N SER A 325 -28.06 -18.22 8.52
CA SER A 325 -28.71 -18.14 7.21
C SER A 325 -30.12 -17.55 7.31
N PHE A 326 -30.64 -17.09 6.17
CA PHE A 326 -31.99 -16.58 6.01
C PHE A 326 -32.69 -17.25 4.82
N ASP A 327 -34.02 -17.26 4.82
CA ASP A 327 -34.81 -17.74 3.69
C ASP A 327 -34.99 -16.66 2.62
N TYR A 328 -34.91 -17.06 1.35
CA TYR A 328 -35.03 -16.18 0.19
C TYR A 328 -35.81 -16.89 -0.92
N ASP A 329 -36.87 -16.27 -1.42
CA ASP A 329 -37.67 -16.83 -2.50
C ASP A 329 -37.17 -16.33 -3.86
N ALA A 330 -36.85 -17.27 -4.76
CA ALA A 330 -36.39 -16.98 -6.10
C ALA A 330 -36.82 -18.10 -7.06
N ASN A 331 -37.20 -17.75 -8.28
CA ASN A 331 -37.54 -18.71 -9.33
C ASN A 331 -38.59 -19.77 -8.89
N GLY A 332 -39.56 -19.37 -8.06
CA GLY A 332 -40.61 -20.26 -7.54
C GLY A 332 -40.15 -21.24 -6.44
N LYS A 333 -38.94 -21.08 -5.91
CA LYS A 333 -38.36 -21.92 -4.86
C LYS A 333 -37.89 -21.07 -3.68
N THR A 334 -37.84 -21.67 -2.50
CA THR A 334 -37.20 -21.06 -1.33
C THR A 334 -35.76 -21.58 -1.21
N HIS A 335 -34.82 -20.68 -0.99
CA HIS A 335 -33.41 -20.95 -0.74
C HIS A 335 -33.06 -20.55 0.70
N TRP A 336 -32.13 -21.28 1.31
CA TRP A 336 -31.44 -20.83 2.52
C TRP A 336 -30.10 -20.24 2.12
N VAL A 337 -29.98 -18.92 2.25
CA VAL A 337 -28.80 -18.13 1.89
C VAL A 337 -28.05 -17.76 3.17
N SER A 338 -26.73 -17.94 3.17
CA SER A 338 -25.90 -17.59 4.31
C SER A 338 -25.80 -16.07 4.46
N HIS A 339 -25.85 -15.60 5.70
CA HIS A 339 -25.39 -14.26 6.02
C HIS A 339 -23.91 -14.12 5.70
N GLY A 340 -23.51 -12.90 5.31
CA GLY A 340 -22.11 -12.52 5.22
C GLY A 340 -21.42 -12.62 6.57
N GLY A 341 -20.11 -12.83 6.58
CA GLY A 341 -19.37 -13.00 7.83
C GLY A 341 -17.86 -12.96 7.66
N TYR A 342 -17.17 -13.20 8.77
CA TYR A 342 -15.71 -13.17 8.85
C TYR A 342 -15.19 -14.27 9.79
N ASP A 343 -13.95 -14.69 9.58
CA ASP A 343 -13.21 -15.57 10.48
C ASP A 343 -12.82 -14.81 11.75
N ASN A 344 -13.21 -15.34 12.90
CA ASN A 344 -12.89 -14.85 14.23
C ASN A 344 -12.14 -15.95 15.00
N ASN A 345 -10.82 -16.00 14.82
CA ASN A 345 -9.92 -16.95 15.49
C ASN A 345 -10.37 -18.42 15.38
N GLY A 346 -10.73 -18.85 14.17
CA GLY A 346 -11.18 -20.22 13.91
C GLY A 346 -12.66 -20.47 14.22
N SER A 347 -13.40 -19.46 14.68
CA SER A 347 -14.86 -19.43 14.69
C SER A 347 -15.39 -18.47 13.62
N LYS A 348 -16.69 -18.49 13.35
CA LYS A 348 -17.31 -17.65 12.32
C LYS A 348 -18.42 -16.79 12.93
N ASP A 349 -18.29 -15.48 12.71
CA ASP A 349 -19.31 -14.48 13.05
C ASP A 349 -20.04 -13.99 11.80
N TYR A 350 -21.28 -13.51 11.98
CA TYR A 350 -22.17 -13.11 10.89
C TYR A 350 -22.65 -11.67 11.01
N TRP A 351 -22.75 -10.98 9.88
CA TRP A 351 -23.50 -9.73 9.74
C TRP A 351 -24.91 -10.04 9.23
N VAL A 352 -25.89 -9.92 10.12
CA VAL A 352 -27.28 -10.38 9.92
C VAL A 352 -28.11 -9.59 8.91
N ASP A 353 -27.57 -8.49 8.39
CA ASP A 353 -28.14 -7.64 7.35
C ASP A 353 -27.50 -7.86 5.96
N THR A 354 -26.66 -8.89 5.83
CA THR A 354 -25.87 -9.17 4.62
C THR A 354 -26.10 -10.57 4.07
N ALA A 355 -25.70 -10.80 2.82
CA ALA A 355 -25.69 -12.08 2.11
C ALA A 355 -24.27 -12.39 1.60
N GLN A 356 -23.78 -13.60 1.87
CA GLN A 356 -22.41 -14.00 1.54
C GLN A 356 -22.23 -14.34 0.07
N VAL A 357 -21.37 -13.62 -0.63
CA VAL A 357 -21.02 -13.88 -2.04
C VAL A 357 -20.28 -15.21 -2.17
N ASN A 358 -20.49 -15.94 -3.28
CA ASN A 358 -19.86 -17.23 -3.59
C ASN A 358 -18.82 -17.12 -4.72
N TYR A 359 -17.55 -17.02 -4.36
CA TYR A 359 -16.44 -16.98 -5.32
C TYR A 359 -16.05 -18.34 -5.93
N GLY A 360 -16.71 -19.43 -5.51
CA GLY A 360 -16.67 -20.70 -6.22
C GLY A 360 -17.42 -20.65 -7.56
N ASN A 361 -18.31 -19.67 -7.74
CA ASN A 361 -19.08 -19.45 -8.97
C ASN A 361 -18.29 -18.55 -9.96
N PRO A 362 -17.84 -19.07 -11.13
CA PRO A 362 -17.11 -18.27 -12.10
C PRO A 362 -17.92 -17.12 -12.72
N ALA A 363 -19.25 -17.23 -12.81
CA ALA A 363 -20.09 -16.14 -13.28
C ALA A 363 -20.09 -14.98 -12.28
N MET A 364 -20.12 -15.28 -10.99
CA MET A 364 -20.07 -14.26 -9.94
C MET A 364 -18.71 -13.52 -9.92
N ARG A 365 -17.60 -14.25 -10.11
CA ARG A 365 -16.27 -13.63 -10.30
C ARG A 365 -16.28 -12.63 -11.45
N ARG A 366 -16.73 -13.05 -12.64
CA ARG A 366 -16.84 -12.17 -13.82
C ARG A 366 -17.74 -10.96 -13.57
N ARG A 367 -18.86 -11.13 -12.86
CA ARG A 367 -19.78 -10.05 -12.52
C ARG A 367 -19.10 -8.98 -11.67
N MET A 368 -18.41 -9.40 -10.60
CA MET A 368 -17.67 -8.50 -9.72
C MET A 368 -16.51 -7.78 -10.44
N VAL A 369 -15.77 -8.47 -11.31
CA VAL A 369 -14.73 -7.83 -12.16
C VAL A 369 -15.36 -6.79 -13.10
N GLY A 370 -16.49 -7.12 -13.73
CA GLY A 370 -17.21 -6.21 -14.63
C GLY A 370 -17.66 -4.93 -13.93
N ILE A 371 -18.21 -5.05 -12.71
CA ILE A 371 -18.63 -3.91 -11.89
C ILE A 371 -17.46 -2.95 -11.66
N VAL A 372 -16.30 -3.45 -11.22
CA VAL A 372 -15.12 -2.62 -10.97
C VAL A 372 -14.63 -1.92 -12.24
N LYS A 373 -14.60 -2.64 -13.38
CA LYS A 373 -14.26 -2.04 -14.69
C LYS A 373 -15.24 -0.95 -15.11
N ASP A 374 -16.53 -1.15 -14.87
CA ASP A 374 -17.55 -0.16 -15.21
C ASP A 374 -17.42 1.11 -14.36
N TRP A 375 -17.04 1.02 -13.09
CA TRP A 375 -16.77 2.22 -12.28
C TRP A 375 -15.62 3.06 -12.86
N VAL A 376 -14.55 2.40 -13.31
CA VAL A 376 -13.42 3.09 -13.97
C VAL A 376 -13.88 3.71 -15.28
N ARG A 377 -14.57 2.94 -16.14
CA ARG A 377 -15.02 3.38 -17.47
C ARG A 377 -16.06 4.50 -17.42
N LEU A 378 -17.03 4.39 -16.51
CA LEU A 378 -18.18 5.30 -16.43
C LEU A 378 -17.87 6.53 -15.61
N TYR A 379 -17.14 6.41 -14.50
CA TYR A 379 -16.96 7.53 -13.59
C TYR A 379 -15.53 8.05 -13.52
N GLY A 380 -14.54 7.28 -14.00
CA GLY A 380 -13.14 7.70 -14.01
C GLY A 380 -12.49 7.66 -12.64
N VAL A 381 -12.99 6.84 -11.70
CA VAL A 381 -12.32 6.65 -10.40
C VAL A 381 -10.89 6.12 -10.60
N ASP A 382 -9.97 6.51 -9.73
CA ASP A 382 -8.55 6.21 -9.87
C ASP A 382 -8.12 4.97 -9.08
N GLY A 383 -8.93 4.54 -8.11
CA GLY A 383 -8.62 3.38 -7.30
C GLY A 383 -9.76 2.89 -6.42
N PHE A 384 -9.53 1.74 -5.79
CA PHE A 384 -10.49 1.07 -4.93
C PHE A 384 -9.84 0.69 -3.60
N ARG A 385 -10.49 1.04 -2.49
CA ARG A 385 -10.24 0.40 -1.19
C ARG A 385 -11.15 -0.82 -1.09
N VAL A 386 -10.55 -1.99 -0.95
CA VAL A 386 -11.23 -3.28 -0.94
C VAL A 386 -11.47 -3.70 0.51
N ASP A 387 -12.75 -3.72 0.87
CA ASP A 387 -13.23 -4.07 2.21
C ASP A 387 -12.91 -5.53 2.56
N ILE A 388 -12.38 -5.70 3.77
CA ILE A 388 -12.02 -6.95 4.43
C ILE A 388 -11.37 -7.99 3.50
N ALA A 389 -10.46 -7.52 2.65
CA ALA A 389 -9.95 -8.25 1.49
C ALA A 389 -9.39 -9.65 1.84
N TYR A 390 -8.74 -9.79 3.00
CA TYR A 390 -8.15 -11.06 3.42
C TYR A 390 -9.19 -12.19 3.64
N GLN A 391 -10.45 -11.86 3.97
CA GLN A 391 -11.52 -12.86 4.11
C GLN A 391 -11.96 -13.46 2.77
N VAL A 392 -11.62 -12.79 1.67
CA VAL A 392 -11.90 -13.25 0.31
C VAL A 392 -10.80 -14.15 -0.25
N LEU A 393 -9.63 -14.19 0.40
CA LEU A 393 -8.56 -15.12 0.03
C LEU A 393 -9.04 -16.57 0.17
N ASN A 394 -8.65 -17.42 -0.77
CA ASN A 394 -9.16 -18.79 -0.85
C ASN A 394 -8.99 -19.57 0.47
N ALA A 395 -7.89 -19.36 1.19
CA ALA A 395 -7.64 -20.04 2.46
C ALA A 395 -8.68 -19.68 3.55
N TYR A 396 -9.00 -18.39 3.73
CA TYR A 396 -10.00 -17.93 4.69
C TYR A 396 -11.41 -18.29 4.21
N PHE A 397 -11.66 -18.07 2.93
CA PHE A 397 -12.95 -18.32 2.32
C PHE A 397 -13.34 -19.80 2.39
N ALA A 398 -12.43 -20.72 2.04
CA ALA A 398 -12.68 -22.15 2.13
C ALA A 398 -12.90 -22.61 3.58
N ARG A 399 -12.15 -22.03 4.54
CA ARG A 399 -12.33 -22.32 5.97
C ARG A 399 -13.71 -21.89 6.49
N ASN A 400 -14.17 -20.70 6.13
CA ASN A 400 -15.45 -20.15 6.61
C ASN A 400 -16.68 -20.75 5.94
N TRP A 401 -16.57 -21.08 4.65
CA TRP A 401 -17.73 -21.36 3.80
C TRP A 401 -17.75 -22.79 3.23
N GLY A 402 -16.66 -23.55 3.36
CA GLY A 402 -16.56 -24.90 2.79
C GLY A 402 -16.70 -24.95 1.27
N ALA A 403 -16.55 -23.80 0.60
CA ALA A 403 -16.75 -23.68 -0.83
C ALA A 403 -15.57 -24.26 -1.61
N ARG A 404 -15.86 -24.90 -2.75
CA ARG A 404 -14.84 -25.34 -3.70
C ARG A 404 -14.44 -24.15 -4.58
N LEU A 405 -13.22 -23.68 -4.41
CA LEU A 405 -12.71 -22.48 -5.09
C LEU A 405 -11.77 -22.85 -6.27
N PRO A 406 -11.71 -22.00 -7.32
CA PRO A 406 -10.63 -22.07 -8.30
C PRO A 406 -9.26 -21.93 -7.65
N LYS A 407 -8.21 -22.50 -8.27
CA LYS A 407 -6.83 -22.36 -7.77
C LYS A 407 -6.33 -20.90 -7.77
N ARG A 408 -6.78 -20.11 -8.76
CA ARG A 408 -6.44 -18.69 -8.87
C ARG A 408 -7.26 -17.89 -7.85
N GLU A 409 -6.61 -17.01 -7.10
CA GLU A 409 -7.30 -16.11 -6.17
C GLU A 409 -8.29 -15.22 -6.93
N PHE A 410 -9.45 -14.91 -6.32
CA PHE A 410 -10.38 -13.93 -6.91
C PHE A 410 -9.75 -12.55 -7.02
N LEU A 411 -9.06 -12.12 -5.97
CA LEU A 411 -8.45 -10.79 -5.93
C LEU A 411 -7.32 -10.65 -6.95
N GLU A 412 -6.56 -11.72 -7.20
CA GLU A 412 -5.55 -11.75 -8.27
C GLU A 412 -6.20 -11.62 -9.67
N GLU A 413 -7.31 -12.32 -9.91
CA GLU A 413 -8.10 -12.19 -11.15
C GLU A 413 -8.63 -10.77 -11.33
N LEU A 414 -9.27 -10.22 -10.29
CA LEU A 414 -9.82 -8.88 -10.28
C LEU A 414 -8.78 -7.82 -10.63
N ILE A 415 -7.68 -7.77 -9.88
CA ILE A 415 -6.66 -6.73 -10.05
C ILE A 415 -5.98 -6.87 -11.42
N THR A 416 -5.68 -8.10 -11.83
CA THR A 416 -5.05 -8.36 -13.13
C THR A 416 -5.93 -7.92 -14.29
N ASP A 417 -7.19 -8.32 -14.27
CA ASP A 417 -8.08 -8.09 -15.40
C ASP A 417 -8.51 -6.62 -15.49
N VAL A 418 -8.66 -5.92 -14.35
CA VAL A 418 -8.90 -4.47 -14.33
C VAL A 418 -7.69 -3.72 -14.88
N ARG A 419 -6.47 -4.07 -14.46
CA ARG A 419 -5.26 -3.37 -14.91
C ARG A 419 -4.81 -3.70 -16.32
N ALA A 420 -5.26 -4.83 -16.87
CA ALA A 420 -5.09 -5.11 -18.29
C ALA A 420 -5.75 -4.03 -19.16
N ASP A 421 -6.90 -3.50 -18.73
CA ASP A 421 -7.64 -2.45 -19.43
C ASP A 421 -7.28 -1.04 -18.91
N HIS A 422 -6.98 -0.94 -17.62
CA HIS A 422 -6.78 0.33 -16.91
C HIS A 422 -5.53 0.25 -15.99
N PRO A 423 -4.31 0.35 -16.55
CA PRO A 423 -3.07 0.11 -15.80
C PRO A 423 -2.78 1.12 -14.69
N GLY A 424 -3.50 2.25 -14.68
CA GLY A 424 -3.37 3.32 -13.67
C GLY A 424 -4.10 3.06 -12.35
N ILE A 425 -4.93 2.01 -12.29
CA ILE A 425 -5.86 1.81 -11.16
C ILE A 425 -5.12 1.27 -9.94
N GLY A 426 -5.23 1.99 -8.84
CA GLY A 426 -4.68 1.61 -7.54
C GLY A 426 -5.65 0.75 -6.72
N PHE A 427 -5.11 -0.19 -5.94
CA PHE A 427 -5.87 -1.06 -5.05
C PHE A 427 -5.29 -1.06 -3.64
N ILE A 428 -6.15 -0.77 -2.66
CA ILE A 428 -5.85 -0.80 -1.22
C ILE A 428 -6.60 -1.97 -0.61
N ALA A 429 -5.92 -2.85 0.13
CA ALA A 429 -6.58 -3.89 0.91
C ALA A 429 -6.81 -3.41 2.35
N GLU A 430 -8.06 -3.38 2.79
CA GLU A 430 -8.33 -3.48 4.21
C GLU A 430 -8.06 -4.92 4.64
N ALA A 431 -6.97 -5.12 5.38
CA ALA A 431 -6.62 -6.42 5.89
C ALA A 431 -5.82 -6.32 7.18
N TYR A 432 -6.04 -7.32 8.02
CA TYR A 432 -5.34 -7.52 9.29
C TYR A 432 -4.53 -8.81 9.30
N ASP A 433 -4.51 -9.48 8.14
CA ASP A 433 -3.90 -10.79 7.94
C ASP A 433 -3.64 -11.05 6.44
N GLY A 434 -2.84 -12.07 6.12
CA GLY A 434 -2.64 -12.50 4.74
C GLY A 434 -1.79 -11.56 3.89
N TRP A 435 -0.92 -10.74 4.51
CA TRP A 435 -0.15 -9.69 3.83
C TRP A 435 0.55 -10.16 2.56
N ASP A 436 1.34 -11.23 2.65
CA ASP A 436 2.15 -11.72 1.54
C ASP A 436 1.27 -12.26 0.39
N THR A 437 0.12 -12.85 0.74
CA THR A 437 -0.87 -13.34 -0.23
C THR A 437 -1.57 -12.17 -0.92
N LEU A 438 -1.95 -11.12 -0.19
CA LEU A 438 -2.55 -9.91 -0.77
C LEU A 438 -1.56 -9.15 -1.66
N SER A 439 -0.32 -8.98 -1.22
CA SER A 439 0.79 -8.47 -2.05
C SER A 439 0.94 -9.30 -3.34
N SER A 440 0.82 -10.62 -3.23
CA SER A 440 0.85 -11.55 -4.37
C SER A 440 -0.43 -11.55 -5.22
N CYS A 441 -1.54 -10.98 -4.75
CA CYS A 441 -2.70 -10.70 -5.59
C CYS A 441 -2.51 -9.43 -6.44
N GLY A 442 -1.57 -8.56 -6.05
CA GLY A 442 -1.24 -7.33 -6.76
C GLY A 442 -1.78 -6.04 -6.14
N PHE A 443 -2.20 -6.08 -4.88
CA PHE A 443 -2.50 -4.87 -4.11
C PHE A 443 -1.27 -3.96 -4.04
N ASP A 444 -1.48 -2.64 -4.13
CA ASP A 444 -0.38 -1.67 -3.98
C ASP A 444 -0.20 -1.26 -2.52
N LEU A 445 -1.30 -1.24 -1.75
CA LEU A 445 -1.35 -0.84 -0.36
C LEU A 445 -2.11 -1.85 0.48
N ILE A 446 -1.66 -2.06 1.72
CA ILE A 446 -2.36 -2.81 2.75
C ILE A 446 -2.40 -1.96 4.03
N TYR A 447 -3.48 -2.04 4.80
CA TYR A 447 -3.66 -1.27 6.03
C TYR A 447 -2.51 -1.45 7.03
N GLY A 448 -1.96 -0.34 7.52
CA GLY A 448 -0.93 -0.31 8.56
C GLY A 448 -1.44 -0.53 9.98
N LYS A 449 -2.34 -1.50 10.23
CA LYS A 449 -2.89 -1.76 11.57
C LYS A 449 -2.15 -2.87 12.32
N ASN A 450 -2.30 -4.10 11.84
CA ASN A 450 -1.67 -5.30 12.38
C ASN A 450 -1.63 -6.36 11.29
N ASN A 451 -0.74 -7.33 11.41
CA ASN A 451 -0.71 -8.51 10.55
C ASN A 451 -0.40 -9.74 11.39
N ILE A 452 -1.47 -10.46 11.74
CA ILE A 452 -1.50 -11.45 12.82
C ILE A 452 -0.77 -12.76 12.43
N ASP A 453 -0.69 -13.10 11.13
CA ASP A 453 -0.11 -14.35 10.64
C ASP A 453 1.42 -14.45 10.59
N ARG A 454 2.17 -13.35 10.57
CA ARG A 454 3.60 -13.49 10.25
C ARG A 454 4.38 -13.98 11.48
N PRO A 455 5.19 -15.04 11.29
CA PRO A 455 6.09 -15.51 12.32
C PRO A 455 7.03 -14.40 12.81
N GLY A 456 7.10 -14.20 14.13
CA GLY A 456 7.94 -13.17 14.77
C GLY A 456 7.19 -11.95 15.31
N GLY A 457 5.89 -11.82 15.04
CA GLY A 457 5.06 -10.71 15.49
C GLY A 457 5.28 -9.43 14.68
N HIS A 458 4.20 -8.75 14.29
CA HIS A 458 4.27 -7.43 13.65
C HIS A 458 3.94 -6.33 14.64
N HIS A 459 4.53 -5.17 14.40
CA HIS A 459 4.05 -3.90 14.90
C HIS A 459 3.51 -3.15 13.69
N GLY A 460 2.22 -3.34 13.35
CA GLY A 460 1.59 -2.44 12.39
C GLY A 460 1.56 -1.02 12.96
N TRP A 461 1.62 -0.02 12.09
CA TRP A 461 1.82 1.37 12.49
C TRP A 461 0.81 1.85 13.55
N PHE A 462 -0.49 1.59 13.33
CA PHE A 462 -1.55 2.02 14.24
C PHE A 462 -1.44 1.36 15.64
N ASP A 463 -1.31 0.04 15.71
CA ASP A 463 -1.21 -0.68 16.99
C ASP A 463 0.09 -0.35 17.73
N ALA A 464 1.18 -0.08 17.00
CA ALA A 464 2.43 0.38 17.57
C ALA A 464 2.30 1.78 18.21
N LEU A 465 1.58 2.70 17.56
CA LEU A 465 1.27 4.01 18.16
C LEU A 465 0.35 3.87 19.38
N ALA A 466 -0.61 2.95 19.34
CA ALA A 466 -1.56 2.69 20.42
C ALA A 466 -0.89 2.11 21.66
N SER A 467 0.14 1.28 21.50
CA SER A 467 0.88 0.69 22.63
C SER A 467 1.66 1.75 23.43
N ARG A 468 2.00 2.89 22.80
CA ARG A 468 2.91 3.91 23.32
C ARG A 468 4.31 3.38 23.68
N ASP A 469 4.64 2.15 23.27
CA ASP A 469 5.93 1.54 23.51
C ASP A 469 6.93 2.05 22.45
N PRO A 470 7.99 2.78 22.83
CA PRO A 470 8.97 3.29 21.88
C PRO A 470 9.66 2.21 21.04
N GLY A 471 9.81 1.00 21.60
CA GLY A 471 10.38 -0.15 20.90
C GLY A 471 9.45 -0.65 19.80
N TRP A 472 8.16 -0.81 20.10
CA TRP A 472 7.14 -1.21 19.12
C TRP A 472 7.02 -0.18 18.00
N ILE A 473 6.99 1.11 18.34
CA ILE A 473 6.97 2.19 17.34
C ILE A 473 8.22 2.14 16.46
N ARG A 474 9.41 1.92 17.04
CA ARG A 474 10.66 1.79 16.28
C ARG A 474 10.64 0.59 15.32
N GLU A 475 10.14 -0.56 15.76
CA GLU A 475 10.04 -1.73 14.88
C GLU A 475 8.99 -1.51 13.77
N ALA A 476 7.89 -0.81 14.05
CA ALA A 476 6.92 -0.39 13.03
C ALA A 476 7.60 0.51 11.99
N VAL A 477 8.36 1.52 12.41
CA VAL A 477 9.16 2.36 11.49
C VAL A 477 10.13 1.53 10.64
N ARG A 478 10.82 0.53 11.23
CA ARG A 478 11.73 -0.34 10.46
C ARG A 478 11.00 -1.11 9.37
N ARG A 479 9.82 -1.64 9.70
CA ARG A 479 8.96 -2.32 8.73
C ARG A 479 8.53 -1.36 7.63
N THR A 480 7.96 -0.22 7.99
CA THR A 480 7.49 0.80 7.06
C THR A 480 8.63 1.31 6.16
N GLY A 481 9.85 1.47 6.70
CA GLY A 481 11.03 1.85 5.92
C GLY A 481 11.41 0.84 4.83
N PHE A 482 11.26 -0.47 5.08
CA PHE A 482 11.38 -1.47 4.03
C PHE A 482 10.23 -1.38 3.02
N LEU A 483 8.99 -1.28 3.51
CA LEU A 483 7.79 -1.31 2.65
C LEU A 483 7.73 -0.11 1.69
N HIS A 484 8.10 1.09 2.15
CA HIS A 484 8.22 2.28 1.31
C HIS A 484 9.43 2.24 0.36
N TRP A 485 10.45 1.47 0.70
CA TRP A 485 11.64 1.32 -0.14
C TRP A 485 11.41 0.32 -1.28
N GLN A 486 10.66 -0.76 -1.05
CA GLN A 486 10.36 -1.74 -2.11
C GLN A 486 9.42 -1.17 -3.18
N MET A 487 9.58 -1.65 -4.42
CA MET A 487 8.71 -1.26 -5.53
C MET A 487 7.80 -2.40 -5.97
N GLY A 488 8.24 -3.65 -5.84
CA GLY A 488 7.52 -4.81 -6.38
C GLY A 488 6.28 -5.23 -5.58
N GLY A 489 6.30 -5.09 -4.26
CA GLY A 489 5.26 -5.61 -3.36
C GLY A 489 4.28 -4.55 -2.89
N ALA A 490 3.28 -4.95 -2.11
CA ALA A 490 2.39 -3.99 -1.45
C ALA A 490 3.16 -3.18 -0.40
N ASP A 491 2.88 -1.88 -0.36
CA ASP A 491 3.35 -0.95 0.66
C ASP A 491 2.32 -0.84 1.81
N MET A 492 2.69 -0.19 2.91
CA MET A 492 1.80 0.12 4.02
C MET A 492 1.07 1.44 3.77
N MET A 493 -0.24 1.46 4.00
CA MET A 493 -0.98 2.70 4.17
C MET A 493 -1.02 3.05 5.65
N ASP A 494 -0.24 4.04 6.05
CA ASP A 494 -0.13 4.47 7.44
C ASP A 494 -1.28 5.40 7.81
N PHE A 495 -1.82 5.26 9.02
CA PHE A 495 -2.90 6.12 9.49
C PHE A 495 -2.87 6.30 11.00
N VAL A 496 -3.41 7.44 11.45
CA VAL A 496 -3.66 7.74 12.86
C VAL A 496 -5.12 7.44 13.25
N GLY A 497 -6.00 7.25 12.27
CA GLY A 497 -7.33 6.69 12.48
C GLY A 497 -8.03 6.49 11.14
N ASN A 498 -9.08 5.67 11.16
CA ASN A 498 -9.93 5.38 10.01
C ASN A 498 -11.40 5.37 10.47
N HIS A 499 -12.32 4.96 9.58
CA HIS A 499 -13.75 4.91 9.90
C HIS A 499 -14.19 3.77 10.84
N ASP A 500 -13.36 2.75 11.11
CA ASP A 500 -13.68 1.62 11.98
C ASP A 500 -13.12 1.75 13.40
N GLU A 501 -12.01 2.47 13.55
CA GLU A 501 -11.40 2.70 14.86
C GLU A 501 -12.12 3.79 15.67
N ALA A 502 -11.89 3.78 16.98
CA ALA A 502 -12.22 4.92 17.82
C ALA A 502 -11.46 6.17 17.37
N ALA A 503 -12.02 7.35 17.67
CA ALA A 503 -11.35 8.62 17.39
C ALA A 503 -9.93 8.62 17.98
N PRO A 504 -8.93 9.23 17.30
CA PRO A 504 -7.55 9.27 17.77
C PRO A 504 -7.41 9.71 19.24
N GLN A 505 -8.22 10.67 19.68
CA GLN A 505 -8.26 11.18 21.06
C GLN A 505 -8.64 10.10 22.08
N ARG A 506 -9.54 9.17 21.72
CA ARG A 506 -9.90 8.02 22.58
C ARG A 506 -8.85 6.92 22.53
N THR A 507 -8.29 6.66 21.35
CA THR A 507 -7.27 5.61 21.16
C THR A 507 -5.95 5.98 21.84
N PHE A 508 -5.42 7.18 21.56
CA PHE A 508 -4.10 7.60 22.01
C PHE A 508 -4.13 8.53 23.23
N GLY A 509 -5.28 9.09 23.61
CA GLY A 509 -5.36 10.03 24.73
C GLY A 509 -4.42 11.23 24.53
N PRO A 510 -3.65 11.64 25.56
CA PRO A 510 -2.68 12.74 25.44
C PRO A 510 -1.61 12.56 24.35
N TRP A 511 -1.33 11.31 23.93
CA TRP A 511 -0.35 10.99 22.89
C TRP A 511 -0.81 11.33 21.47
N THR A 512 -2.11 11.64 21.27
CA THR A 512 -2.70 11.87 19.94
C THR A 512 -1.89 12.83 19.06
N ARG A 513 -1.38 13.93 19.62
CA ARG A 513 -0.58 14.91 18.87
C ARG A 513 0.74 14.32 18.39
N GLY A 514 1.48 13.64 19.25
CA GLY A 514 2.74 12.99 18.86
C GLY A 514 2.54 11.86 17.86
N ALA A 515 1.50 11.05 18.03
CA ALA A 515 1.11 10.00 17.07
C ALA A 515 0.77 10.57 15.69
N SER A 516 -0.05 11.62 15.66
CA SER A 516 -0.43 12.32 14.43
C SER A 516 0.78 12.96 13.75
N PHE A 517 1.65 13.60 14.52
CA PHE A 517 2.87 14.24 14.01
C PHE A 517 3.82 13.23 13.38
N LEU A 518 4.07 12.08 14.04
CA LEU A 518 4.89 11.01 13.46
C LEU A 518 4.27 10.42 12.19
N THR A 519 2.95 10.30 12.12
CA THR A 519 2.27 9.73 10.94
C THR A 519 2.31 10.70 9.76
N LEU A 520 1.93 11.97 9.99
CA LEU A 520 1.76 12.95 8.93
C LEU A 520 3.09 13.35 8.25
N MET A 521 4.21 13.28 8.98
CA MET A 521 5.56 13.59 8.45
C MET A 521 6.20 12.41 7.70
N MET A 522 5.60 11.22 7.75
CA MET A 522 6.15 10.02 7.13
C MET A 522 6.03 10.10 5.59
N PRO A 523 7.06 9.68 4.83
CA PRO A 523 6.92 9.53 3.38
C PRO A 523 5.92 8.40 3.05
N GLY A 524 5.60 8.22 1.77
CA GLY A 524 4.69 7.16 1.36
C GLY A 524 3.21 7.51 1.60
N SER A 525 2.37 6.48 1.54
CA SER A 525 0.92 6.63 1.58
C SER A 525 0.42 6.83 3.01
N VAL A 526 -0.34 7.90 3.22
CA VAL A 526 -1.02 8.15 4.51
C VAL A 526 -2.50 8.34 4.29
N LEU A 527 -3.29 7.75 5.18
CA LEU A 527 -4.72 8.00 5.32
C LEU A 527 -4.98 8.91 6.53
N PHE A 528 -5.78 9.95 6.29
CA PHE A 528 -6.36 10.81 7.29
C PHE A 528 -7.89 10.79 7.16
N TYR A 529 -8.59 10.39 8.22
CA TYR A 529 -10.05 10.37 8.20
C TYR A 529 -10.59 11.75 8.57
N GLY A 530 -11.33 12.37 7.65
CA GLY A 530 -11.82 13.73 7.79
C GLY A 530 -12.70 13.94 9.01
N SER A 531 -12.73 15.18 9.49
CA SER A 531 -13.26 15.65 10.78
C SER A 531 -12.39 15.36 12.01
N GLN A 532 -11.36 14.52 11.91
CA GLN A 532 -10.35 14.37 12.97
C GLN A 532 -9.61 15.69 13.24
N GLU A 533 -9.45 16.52 12.20
CA GLU A 533 -8.76 17.81 12.29
C GLU A 533 -9.50 18.84 13.11
N ILE A 534 -10.80 18.64 13.36
CA ILE A 534 -11.60 19.48 14.26
C ILE A 534 -11.90 18.81 15.59
N GLY A 535 -11.35 17.60 15.83
CA GLY A 535 -11.58 16.82 17.03
C GLY A 535 -12.96 16.17 17.11
N TYR A 536 -13.63 15.92 15.97
CA TYR A 536 -14.96 15.33 15.98
C TYR A 536 -14.97 13.88 16.49
N ASP A 537 -15.84 13.60 17.45
CA ASP A 537 -16.05 12.26 18.01
C ASP A 537 -17.48 12.15 18.57
N LYS A 538 -18.32 11.33 17.92
CA LYS A 538 -19.71 11.10 18.36
C LYS A 538 -20.04 9.59 18.35
N PRO A 539 -19.39 8.80 19.21
CA PRO A 539 -19.52 7.34 19.19
C PRO A 539 -20.88 6.86 19.68
N ASN A 540 -21.21 5.63 19.32
CA ASN A 540 -22.26 4.85 19.99
C ASN A 540 -21.62 3.77 20.87
N LEU A 541 -21.04 4.16 22.01
CA LEU A 541 -20.17 3.30 22.84
C LEU A 541 -20.78 1.95 23.24
N GLY A 542 -22.10 1.82 23.26
CA GLY A 542 -22.77 0.54 23.54
C GLY A 542 -22.79 -0.45 22.37
N LYS A 543 -22.40 -0.03 21.16
CA LYS A 543 -22.48 -0.86 19.94
C LYS A 543 -21.28 -0.71 19.01
N GLU A 544 -20.80 0.52 18.81
CA GLU A 544 -19.74 0.85 17.86
C GLU A 544 -18.70 1.77 18.50
N PRO A 545 -17.41 1.39 18.50
CA PRO A 545 -16.36 2.23 19.04
C PRO A 545 -16.01 3.41 18.11
N LYS A 546 -16.50 3.43 16.88
CA LYS A 546 -16.18 4.38 15.80
C LYS A 546 -16.36 5.85 16.19
N SER A 547 -15.53 6.75 15.67
CA SER A 547 -15.77 8.21 15.80
C SER A 547 -17.11 8.62 15.19
N ILE A 548 -17.39 8.07 14.00
CA ILE A 548 -18.64 8.28 13.26
C ILE A 548 -19.34 6.91 13.12
N PRO A 549 -20.29 6.57 14.01
CA PRO A 549 -21.00 5.29 13.98
C PRO A 549 -21.95 5.19 12.77
N PHE A 550 -22.23 3.96 12.32
CA PHE A 550 -23.23 3.71 11.27
C PHE A 550 -24.62 3.46 11.85
N SER A 551 -24.67 3.00 13.11
CA SER A 551 -25.88 2.57 13.80
C SER A 551 -26.80 3.71 14.24
N VAL A 552 -26.30 4.93 14.34
CA VAL A 552 -27.05 6.09 14.81
C VAL A 552 -26.69 7.32 13.98
N PRO A 553 -27.60 8.31 13.85
CA PRO A 553 -27.29 9.53 13.12
C PRO A 553 -26.09 10.29 13.71
N ALA A 554 -25.05 10.44 12.90
CA ALA A 554 -23.88 11.26 13.16
C ALA A 554 -23.78 12.36 12.09
N SER A 555 -23.45 13.57 12.52
CA SER A 555 -23.37 14.76 11.68
C SER A 555 -22.23 15.61 12.20
N VAL A 556 -21.20 15.80 11.38
CA VAL A 556 -20.01 16.57 11.73
C VAL A 556 -20.38 18.01 12.02
N ASP A 557 -19.89 18.53 13.15
CA ASP A 557 -20.12 19.92 13.57
C ASP A 557 -18.93 20.79 13.19
N TRP A 558 -18.97 21.37 11.99
CA TRP A 558 -17.92 22.26 11.49
C TRP A 558 -17.89 23.64 12.17
N GLN A 559 -18.92 24.02 12.91
CA GLN A 559 -18.99 25.33 13.58
C GLN A 559 -18.25 25.31 14.92
N ASN A 560 -18.35 24.20 15.64
CA ASN A 560 -17.78 24.06 16.99
C ASN A 560 -16.52 23.18 16.98
N ALA A 561 -15.58 23.48 16.09
CA ALA A 561 -14.28 22.81 16.08
C ALA A 561 -13.49 23.08 17.37
N ASP A 562 -12.80 22.07 17.91
CA ASP A 562 -11.87 22.29 19.01
C ASP A 562 -10.68 23.16 18.51
N PRO A 563 -10.51 24.39 19.04
CA PRO A 563 -9.58 25.36 18.46
C PRO A 563 -8.12 24.91 18.57
N ASP A 564 -7.76 24.20 19.64
CA ASP A 564 -6.40 23.72 19.87
C ASP A 564 -6.07 22.53 18.96
N THR A 565 -7.00 21.60 18.78
CA THR A 565 -6.88 20.48 17.84
C THR A 565 -6.78 20.99 16.41
N LYS A 566 -7.66 21.92 16.03
CA LYS A 566 -7.64 22.53 14.70
C LYS A 566 -6.32 23.23 14.42
N LYS A 567 -5.84 24.06 15.35
CA LYS A 567 -4.55 24.73 15.22
C LYS A 567 -3.41 23.72 15.07
N PHE A 568 -3.38 22.68 15.90
CA PHE A 568 -2.35 21.64 15.82
C PHE A 568 -2.32 20.95 14.45
N TYR A 569 -3.47 20.56 13.90
CA TYR A 569 -3.51 19.90 12.60
C TYR A 569 -3.19 20.85 11.45
N ASP A 570 -3.71 22.08 11.45
CA ASP A 570 -3.39 23.09 10.43
C ASP A 570 -1.87 23.34 10.37
N GLU A 571 -1.20 23.48 11.53
CA GLU A 571 0.26 23.64 11.63
C GLU A 571 1.00 22.37 11.18
N THR A 572 0.52 21.19 11.57
CA THR A 572 1.15 19.91 11.21
C THR A 572 1.03 19.61 9.72
N PHE A 573 -0.11 19.89 9.10
CA PHE A 573 -0.32 19.78 7.65
C PHE A 573 0.61 20.71 6.87
N ALA A 574 0.71 21.98 7.29
CA ALA A 574 1.63 22.93 6.67
C ALA A 574 3.10 22.48 6.79
N ALA A 575 3.48 21.98 7.97
CA ALA A 575 4.83 21.49 8.22
C ALA A 575 5.17 20.22 7.42
N ALA A 576 4.25 19.26 7.33
CA ALA A 576 4.41 18.04 6.54
C ALA A 576 4.53 18.36 5.04
N LYS A 577 3.62 19.18 4.51
CA LYS A 577 3.68 19.66 3.12
C LYS A 577 5.01 20.35 2.81
N SER A 578 5.46 21.24 3.70
CA SER A 578 6.76 21.93 3.57
C SER A 578 7.93 20.94 3.61
N LEU A 579 7.87 19.94 4.49
CA LEU A 579 8.91 18.93 4.65
C LEU A 579 9.06 18.10 3.37
N HIS A 580 7.97 17.55 2.84
CA HIS A 580 8.00 16.71 1.65
C HIS A 580 8.38 17.51 0.39
N ALA A 581 7.89 18.74 0.25
CA ALA A 581 8.33 19.62 -0.84
C ALA A 581 9.83 19.93 -0.77
N TRP A 582 10.39 20.05 0.43
CA TRP A 582 11.82 20.30 0.62
C TRP A 582 12.67 19.04 0.39
N LEU A 583 12.27 17.88 0.92
CA LEU A 583 13.01 16.62 0.81
C LEU A 583 12.93 15.99 -0.58
N GLY A 584 11.79 16.08 -1.26
CA GLY A 584 11.46 15.21 -2.39
C GLY A 584 11.25 13.76 -1.94
N GLU A 585 11.48 12.80 -2.84
CA GLU A 585 11.50 11.38 -2.45
C GLU A 585 12.58 11.12 -1.40
N SER A 586 12.23 10.37 -0.35
CA SER A 586 13.12 10.10 0.76
C SER A 586 13.03 8.67 1.25
N ASP A 587 14.16 8.13 1.68
CA ASP A 587 14.21 6.87 2.42
C ASP A 587 13.99 7.11 3.92
N LEU A 588 13.39 6.13 4.59
CA LEU A 588 13.00 6.15 5.99
C LEU A 588 13.86 5.16 6.79
N GLU A 589 14.53 5.66 7.83
CA GLU A 589 15.35 4.85 8.74
C GLU A 589 14.90 5.06 10.20
N ALA A 590 14.69 3.97 10.94
CA ALA A 590 14.34 4.06 12.35
C ALA A 590 15.53 4.51 13.22
N LEU A 591 15.25 5.30 14.25
CA LEU A 591 16.25 5.78 15.20
C LEU A 591 16.28 4.91 16.48
N ASP A 592 17.44 4.79 17.11
CA ASP A 592 17.69 3.87 18.23
C ASP A 592 17.16 4.37 19.60
N GLY A 593 16.31 5.40 19.60
CA GLY A 593 15.80 6.07 20.80
C GLY A 593 14.96 5.26 21.77
N ALA A 594 14.57 4.05 21.40
CA ALA A 594 13.56 3.27 22.15
C ALA A 594 13.97 3.00 23.61
N SER A 595 15.25 2.65 23.86
CA SER A 595 15.77 2.43 25.22
C SER A 595 15.84 3.71 26.05
N SER A 596 15.68 4.87 25.42
CA SER A 596 15.67 6.20 26.05
C SER A 596 14.28 6.80 26.17
N GLY A 597 13.22 6.04 25.84
CA GLY A 597 11.84 6.46 26.06
C GLY A 597 11.22 7.31 24.94
N TRP A 598 11.90 7.50 23.80
CA TRP A 598 11.37 8.24 22.64
C TRP A 598 11.41 7.40 21.38
N ALA A 599 10.57 7.75 20.40
CA ALA A 599 10.53 7.09 19.11
C ALA A 599 10.65 8.11 17.98
N GLY A 600 11.16 7.67 16.83
CA GLY A 600 11.31 8.56 15.69
C GLY A 600 12.14 7.94 14.58
N TYR A 601 12.35 8.74 13.55
CA TYR A 601 12.96 8.30 12.31
C TYR A 601 13.75 9.42 11.63
N LEU A 602 14.70 8.99 10.81
CA LEU A 602 15.48 9.81 9.91
C LEU A 602 14.93 9.66 8.49
N LEU A 603 14.68 10.79 7.85
CA LEU A 603 14.38 10.89 6.43
C LEU A 603 15.63 11.35 5.68
N THR A 604 16.03 10.62 4.64
CA THR A 604 17.15 11.01 3.78
C THR A 604 16.66 11.17 2.35
N SER A 605 16.85 12.35 1.76
CA SER A 605 16.47 12.60 0.36
C SER A 605 17.23 11.66 -0.58
N ARG A 606 16.52 11.01 -1.51
CA ARG A 606 17.13 10.17 -2.56
C ARG A 606 17.94 10.98 -3.56
N ALA A 607 17.66 12.28 -3.70
CA ALA A 607 18.49 13.20 -4.47
C ALA A 607 19.80 13.58 -3.75
N GLY A 608 19.93 13.21 -2.47
CA GLY A 608 21.08 13.51 -1.62
C GLY A 608 21.02 14.89 -0.96
N GLY A 609 21.95 15.12 -0.03
CA GLY A 609 22.21 16.43 0.57
C GLY A 609 21.24 16.91 1.66
N LYS A 610 19.98 16.47 1.67
CA LYS A 610 18.96 16.90 2.66
C LYS A 610 18.55 15.77 3.59
N LYS A 611 18.46 16.06 4.89
CA LYS A 611 18.00 15.09 5.88
C LYS A 611 17.04 15.71 6.87
N ALA A 612 16.10 14.92 7.39
CA ALA A 612 15.21 15.37 8.45
C ALA A 612 15.10 14.33 9.56
N VAL A 613 15.11 14.79 10.81
CA VAL A 613 14.85 13.95 11.97
C VAL A 613 13.47 14.30 12.50
N VAL A 614 12.61 13.29 12.62
CA VAL A 614 11.28 13.41 13.22
C VAL A 614 11.27 12.54 14.46
N VAL A 615 11.04 13.13 15.62
CA VAL A 615 11.06 12.43 16.92
C VAL A 615 9.90 12.88 17.78
N ALA A 616 9.38 11.94 18.57
CA ALA A 616 8.30 12.21 19.50
C ALA A 616 8.42 11.35 20.76
N ASN A 617 7.86 11.87 21.86
CA ASN A 617 7.90 11.27 23.18
C ASN A 617 6.54 10.62 23.50
N PRO A 618 6.36 9.30 23.41
CA PRO A 618 5.08 8.65 23.70
C PRO A 618 4.74 8.56 25.19
N THR A 619 5.58 9.10 26.08
CA THR A 619 5.49 8.90 27.53
C THR A 619 4.94 10.13 28.27
N PRO A 620 4.37 9.95 29.48
CA PRO A 620 3.97 11.06 30.36
C PRO A 620 5.15 11.79 31.01
N ASN A 621 6.38 11.34 30.79
CA ASN A 621 7.58 11.89 31.41
C ASN A 621 8.36 12.72 30.39
N ARG A 622 9.17 13.65 30.87
CA ARG A 622 10.17 14.31 30.03
C ARG A 622 11.24 13.30 29.63
N VAL A 623 11.68 13.33 28.37
CA VAL A 623 12.72 12.42 27.85
C VAL A 623 13.86 13.20 27.23
N SER A 624 15.09 12.76 27.50
CA SER A 624 16.27 13.30 26.82
C SER A 624 16.43 12.61 25.47
N VAL A 625 16.55 13.41 24.41
CA VAL A 625 16.71 12.94 23.04
C VAL A 625 18.14 13.17 22.60
N ARG A 626 18.77 12.11 22.10
CA ARG A 626 20.08 12.17 21.44
C ARG A 626 19.99 11.42 20.12
N VAL A 627 20.22 12.12 19.02
CA VAL A 627 20.32 11.54 17.68
C VAL A 627 21.71 11.86 17.16
N SER A 628 22.52 10.84 16.90
CA SER A 628 23.92 11.00 16.45
C SER A 628 24.20 10.05 15.31
N LYS A 629 24.26 10.59 14.09
CA LYS A 629 24.78 9.93 12.88
C LYS A 629 25.82 10.83 12.21
N PRO A 630 27.05 10.90 12.75
CA PRO A 630 28.11 11.78 12.26
C PRO A 630 28.45 11.57 10.79
N GLU A 631 28.37 10.31 10.32
CA GLU A 631 28.56 9.94 8.92
C GLU A 631 27.53 10.57 7.97
N LEU A 632 26.40 11.01 8.51
CA LEU A 632 25.34 11.70 7.80
C LEU A 632 25.29 13.21 8.12
N GLY A 633 26.18 13.72 8.97
CA GLY A 633 26.15 15.11 9.44
C GLY A 633 24.95 15.43 10.35
N VAL A 634 24.38 14.41 11.01
CA VAL A 634 23.22 14.57 11.89
C VAL A 634 23.68 14.45 13.34
N ASP A 635 23.58 15.53 14.10
CA ASP A 635 23.78 15.54 15.55
C ASP A 635 22.74 16.44 16.22
N TYR A 636 21.98 15.87 17.15
CA TYR A 636 20.98 16.59 17.93
C TYR A 636 20.97 16.07 19.37
N ARG A 637 20.96 17.02 20.30
CA ARG A 637 20.71 16.79 21.71
C ARG A 637 19.64 17.77 22.18
N GLY A 638 18.61 17.26 22.84
CA GLY A 638 17.56 18.08 23.41
C GLY A 638 16.71 17.31 24.41
N GLU A 639 15.61 17.93 24.83
CA GLU A 639 14.60 17.30 25.69
C GLU A 639 13.22 17.48 25.08
N LEU A 640 12.39 16.44 25.15
CA LEU A 640 10.99 16.53 24.76
C LEU A 640 10.10 16.53 26.01
N PRO A 641 9.11 17.45 26.09
CA PRO A 641 8.10 17.38 27.13
C PRO A 641 7.23 16.11 26.95
N PRO A 642 6.43 15.73 27.96
CA PRO A 642 5.45 14.65 27.84
C PRO A 642 4.62 14.79 26.55
N TYR A 643 4.52 13.74 25.75
CA TYR A 643 3.76 13.71 24.49
C TYR A 643 4.21 14.72 23.41
N GLY A 644 5.38 15.35 23.60
CA GLY A 644 5.94 16.34 22.67
C GLY A 644 6.61 15.71 21.45
N SER A 645 6.81 16.51 20.41
CA SER A 645 7.46 16.12 19.16
C SER A 645 8.33 17.24 18.61
N VAL A 646 9.32 16.90 17.78
CA VAL A 646 10.13 17.87 17.05
C VAL A 646 10.51 17.35 15.66
N LEU A 647 10.54 18.28 14.70
CA LEU A 647 11.10 18.11 13.36
C LEU A 647 12.38 18.94 13.27
N LEU A 648 13.47 18.32 12.81
CA LEU A 648 14.75 18.96 12.59
C LEU A 648 15.18 18.74 11.14
N ARG A 649 15.74 19.76 10.49
CA ARG A 649 16.26 19.69 9.11
C ARG A 649 17.77 19.91 9.14
N PHE A 650 18.50 19.08 8.40
CA PHE A 650 19.96 19.08 8.28
C PHE A 650 20.38 19.20 6.82
#